data_AF-A0A8C0Y6T3-F1
#
_entry.id   AF-A0A8C0Y6T3-F1
#
_cell.length_a   1.000
_cell.length_b   1.000
_cell.length_c   1.000
_cell.angle_alpha   90.00
_cell.angle_beta   90.00
_cell.angle_gamma   90.00
#
_symmetry.space_group_name_H-M   'P 1'
#
loop_
_entity.id
_entity.type
_entity.pdbx_description
1 polymer ?
#
loop_
_entity_poly.entity_id
_entity_poly.type
_entity_poly.pdbx_seq_one_letter_code
_entity_poly.pdbx_strand_id
1 'polypeptide(L)'
;MASDASTLSWKVPTQDWDGGIKSPDLGPVGDGVPVKIIKVCFSSSNNLSKNFKLVKCDSSWQIKTIIQSILISGRLGPNVQNPGCFGLRLKHLKSEELHWLHPDLTVGEVEQRYESHHAEAEWKYDLRIRYIPTDFMKRLKEDRTFLLYFYQQVRCVYMQHHASKVGDGMALQLGCLEIRRFYKDMNAKGLEKRSNFDLLEKDVGLDLFFPKRLIDSMKPKQLRKLIQQTFQQYALLKEDECMIKFFEIYGEFFNFDEEIFPCELVQGWSLAVDLVIGPKGIRQRTKADSTAVCLAEFKQIRSIKYNTQNDGRTLLLIEIEGAKQPLSISVASLAIAENMADLIDGYCRLLNHTDSSLIVGPNKSKSPKGVQLRNSLPEIPCGKKTESFRYSNSDIYCEIPDEKPPPPVKVGLSRKDIILKRMLGEGFFGEVHEGVYQKKNGEKISVAVKTCKECAPDVREKFVGEAVIMKNLDHPHIVRLIGVIEEDPVWIVMELCQHGELGKYLTKNLPSVTLVLFSLQICKALVYLQGMNMVHRDIAVRNVLVATPESVKLGDFGLSRYIEDEEYYKASVTRLPIKWMAPESINFRRFTIASDVWMFAVCVWEIMSRGKQPFHWLDNRDVINQLEQGNRLPKPEQCPPALYSLMTRCWSYDPRERPTFTELACNISDVHQMEKELEVERERDKARNTRILEPKLNISEPPPKPSRVNTSRFGNTLGVGLHLQLNEALCASSPDLASPCDYQSPVDSTNMLAITTSSPRRRSLGEGEFSFGPTSKEDAQRLWQKEKEHMQDTLMMQKEQMEEDTKWLKEEEKLLDPMVHEDTSIPETPEPPLSYAELRQPPSKPPRTAVQPTPTAELDRSEDSVYQCVMDVVKVVVQLKNDINTLPSTDYISPVKTVGLSLRNLINSVDDILPTLHVSCKTEIEGTQKLLNKDLAELISKMRLAQQNAITSLKEECKKQMLAAAHTLAMDAKNLLDAVDQARVRSNLAKPRPEDPNSLTD
;
A
#
# COMPACT_ATOMS: atom_id res chain seq x y z
N MET A 1 47.20 42.34 16.29
CA MET A 1 46.07 41.95 15.41
C MET A 1 46.16 40.45 15.15
N ALA A 2 45.21 39.87 14.41
CA ALA A 2 45.16 38.44 14.08
C ALA A 2 46.37 37.97 13.25
N SER A 3 46.66 36.67 13.08
CA SER A 3 45.93 35.45 13.47
C SER A 3 46.91 34.29 13.69
N ASP A 4 46.64 33.40 14.64
CA ASP A 4 47.39 32.15 14.83
C ASP A 4 46.45 30.99 15.20
N ALA A 5 46.59 29.83 14.54
CA ALA A 5 45.64 28.71 14.61
C ALA A 5 46.18 27.39 14.02
N SER A 6 47.37 26.93 14.43
CA SER A 6 47.81 25.56 14.13
C SER A 6 47.04 24.53 14.97
N THR A 7 46.33 23.55 14.38
CA THR A 7 45.94 22.30 15.06
C THR A 7 45.69 21.14 14.06
N LEU A 8 46.67 20.23 14.02
CA LEU A 8 46.60 18.76 13.85
C LEU A 8 45.90 18.11 12.63
N SER A 9 46.61 17.11 12.10
CA SER A 9 46.18 16.14 11.09
C SER A 9 45.27 15.04 11.64
N TRP A 10 44.27 14.62 10.86
CA TRP A 10 43.45 13.44 11.15
C TRP A 10 44.22 12.12 10.95
N LYS A 11 44.92 11.67 12.00
CA LYS A 11 45.13 10.23 12.22
C LYS A 11 43.91 9.66 12.94
N VAL A 12 43.42 8.51 12.49
CA VAL A 12 42.38 7.75 13.22
C VAL A 12 42.98 7.29 14.55
N PRO A 13 42.34 7.58 15.71
CA PRO A 13 42.76 7.02 16.98
C PRO A 13 42.52 5.50 16.99
N THR A 14 43.60 4.73 16.91
CA THR A 14 43.63 3.37 17.45
C THR A 14 43.78 3.51 18.96
N GLN A 15 42.65 3.60 19.65
CA GLN A 15 42.60 3.58 21.11
C GLN A 15 42.19 2.17 21.55
N ASP A 16 43.04 1.52 22.35
CA ASP A 16 42.85 0.14 22.75
C ASP A 16 41.56 -0.05 23.57
N TRP A 17 40.62 -0.81 23.02
CA TRP A 17 39.43 -1.28 23.75
C TRP A 17 39.81 -2.48 24.64
N ASP A 18 40.54 -2.22 25.71
CA ASP A 18 40.71 -3.19 26.81
C ASP A 18 39.43 -3.25 27.66
N GLY A 19 38.39 -3.78 27.01
CA GLY A 19 36.98 -3.63 27.39
C GLY A 19 36.07 -4.32 26.37
N GLY A 20 36.54 -5.43 25.80
CA GLY A 20 35.84 -6.15 24.74
C GLY A 20 34.48 -6.68 25.21
N ILE A 21 33.40 -6.14 24.62
CA ILE A 21 32.06 -6.73 24.72
C ILE A 21 32.13 -8.11 24.06
N LYS A 22 32.34 -9.15 24.87
CA LYS A 22 32.19 -10.53 24.42
C LYS A 22 30.75 -10.70 23.95
N SER A 23 30.59 -11.24 22.74
CA SER A 23 29.33 -11.86 22.35
C SER A 23 28.92 -12.85 23.45
N PRO A 24 27.68 -12.78 23.99
CA PRO A 24 27.24 -13.73 24.99
C PRO A 24 27.36 -15.14 24.41
N ASP A 25 27.98 -16.04 25.18
CA ASP A 25 28.25 -17.40 24.75
C ASP A 25 26.94 -18.19 24.79
N LEU A 26 26.20 -18.11 23.68
CA LEU A 26 24.91 -18.77 23.49
C LEU A 26 25.15 -20.27 23.37
N GLY A 27 25.11 -20.95 24.52
CA GLY A 27 25.14 -22.41 24.63
C GLY A 27 24.09 -23.08 23.74
N PRO A 28 24.27 -24.38 23.45
CA PRO A 28 23.43 -25.09 22.48
C PRO A 28 21.95 -25.02 22.86
N VAL A 29 21.13 -24.57 21.92
CA VAL A 29 19.66 -24.60 22.04
C VAL A 29 19.23 -26.06 22.16
N GLY A 30 18.44 -26.37 23.18
CA GLY A 30 17.80 -27.68 23.30
C GLY A 30 16.57 -27.75 22.40
N ASP A 31 16.51 -28.74 21.52
CA ASP A 31 15.32 -29.01 20.71
C ASP A 31 14.09 -29.24 21.60
N GLY A 32 13.01 -28.48 21.35
CA GLY A 32 11.70 -28.70 21.97
C GLY A 32 11.11 -27.54 22.81
N VAL A 33 11.79 -26.39 22.95
CA VAL A 33 11.20 -25.23 23.64
C VAL A 33 10.14 -24.55 22.76
N PRO A 34 8.93 -24.23 23.27
CA PRO A 34 7.91 -23.52 22.50
C PRO A 34 8.34 -22.08 22.16
N VAL A 35 8.05 -21.67 20.93
CA VAL A 35 8.44 -20.36 20.37
C VAL A 35 7.23 -19.43 20.31
N LYS A 36 7.35 -18.23 20.90
CA LYS A 36 6.34 -17.17 20.86
C LYS A 36 6.70 -16.12 19.81
N ILE A 37 5.69 -15.49 19.20
CA ILE A 37 5.86 -14.35 18.30
C ILE A 37 5.17 -13.13 18.93
N ILE A 38 5.95 -12.19 19.46
CA ILE A 38 5.43 -10.99 20.12
C ILE A 38 5.33 -9.83 19.12
N LYS A 39 4.17 -9.17 19.05
CA LYS A 39 3.94 -7.97 18.25
C LYS A 39 4.29 -6.70 19.05
N VAL A 40 5.51 -6.20 18.90
CA VAL A 40 5.94 -4.96 19.57
C VAL A 40 5.69 -3.76 18.66
N CYS A 41 4.79 -2.87 19.11
CA CYS A 41 4.48 -1.61 18.46
C CYS A 41 5.47 -0.52 18.85
N PHE A 42 5.69 0.44 17.97
CA PHE A 42 6.50 1.63 18.23
C PHE A 42 5.86 2.87 17.61
N SER A 43 6.07 4.02 18.24
CA SER A 43 5.27 5.24 18.02
C SER A 43 5.79 6.11 16.88
N SER A 44 6.05 5.55 15.70
CA SER A 44 6.71 6.28 14.59
C SER A 44 5.78 6.98 13.58
N SER A 45 4.45 6.95 13.77
CA SER A 45 3.51 7.71 12.93
C SER A 45 2.23 8.13 13.66
N ASN A 46 1.44 9.01 13.02
CA ASN A 46 0.18 9.56 13.56
C ASN A 46 -0.92 8.51 13.82
N ASN A 47 -0.74 7.26 13.36
CA ASN A 47 -1.60 6.13 13.67
C ASN A 47 -0.90 5.19 14.66
N LEU A 48 -1.20 5.31 15.96
CA LEU A 48 -0.52 4.62 17.09
C LEU A 48 -0.65 3.06 17.12
N SER A 49 -1.10 2.46 16.03
CA SER A 49 -1.41 1.03 15.87
C SER A 49 -0.82 0.39 14.61
N LYS A 50 -0.27 1.17 13.66
CA LYS A 50 0.21 0.65 12.36
C LYS A 50 1.66 0.18 12.38
N ASN A 51 2.55 0.83 13.13
CA ASN A 51 3.99 0.57 13.08
C ASN A 51 4.41 -0.39 14.20
N PHE A 52 4.90 -1.57 13.81
CA PHE A 52 5.27 -2.66 14.72
C PHE A 52 6.34 -3.57 14.09
N LYS A 53 7.00 -4.37 14.93
CA LYS A 53 7.85 -5.50 14.56
C LYS A 53 7.33 -6.77 15.22
N LEU A 54 7.30 -7.87 14.47
CA LEU A 54 7.10 -9.20 15.03
C LEU A 54 8.45 -9.73 15.52
N VAL A 55 8.52 -10.22 16.76
CA VAL A 55 9.73 -10.75 17.38
C VAL A 55 9.50 -12.22 17.73
N LYS A 56 10.13 -13.12 16.97
CA LYS A 56 10.24 -14.56 17.27
C LYS A 56 11.21 -14.73 18.44
N CYS A 57 10.77 -15.36 19.53
CA CYS A 57 11.53 -15.53 20.77
C CYS A 57 11.09 -16.81 21.49
N ASP A 58 11.87 -17.29 22.45
CA ASP A 58 11.48 -18.38 23.35
C ASP A 58 11.18 -17.84 24.76
N SER A 59 10.55 -18.66 25.61
CA SER A 59 10.10 -18.25 26.94
C SER A 59 11.23 -17.84 27.90
N SER A 60 12.49 -18.16 27.60
CA SER A 60 13.65 -17.75 28.41
C SER A 60 14.22 -16.36 28.06
N TRP A 61 13.79 -15.77 26.94
CA TRP A 61 14.30 -14.45 26.51
C TRP A 61 13.97 -13.37 27.54
N GLN A 62 14.95 -12.56 27.89
CA GLN A 62 14.74 -11.40 28.74
C GLN A 62 14.22 -10.20 27.94
N ILE A 63 13.44 -9.32 28.56
CA ILE A 63 12.86 -8.15 27.91
C ILE A 63 13.94 -7.22 27.29
N LYS A 64 15.12 -7.08 27.91
CA LYS A 64 16.26 -6.37 27.31
C LYS A 64 16.69 -6.96 25.95
N THR A 65 16.63 -8.27 25.76
CA THR A 65 16.97 -8.96 24.50
C THR A 65 15.95 -8.61 23.39
N ILE A 66 14.67 -8.50 23.75
CA ILE A 66 13.61 -8.05 22.83
C ILE A 66 13.85 -6.59 22.42
N ILE A 67 14.12 -5.70 23.38
CA ILE A 67 14.43 -4.28 23.11
C ILE A 67 15.65 -4.18 22.19
N GLN A 68 16.77 -4.82 22.53
CA GLN A 68 17.99 -4.83 21.73
C GLN A 68 17.75 -5.37 20.30
N SER A 69 16.98 -6.45 20.14
CA SER A 69 16.59 -6.99 18.83
C SER A 69 15.83 -5.96 17.97
N ILE A 70 14.97 -5.13 18.57
CA ILE A 70 14.27 -4.07 17.84
C ILE A 70 15.25 -2.96 17.44
N LEU A 71 16.04 -2.44 18.39
CA LEU A 71 16.99 -1.34 18.16
C LEU A 71 18.05 -1.70 17.09
N ILE A 72 18.65 -2.89 17.17
CA ILE A 72 19.68 -3.36 16.23
C ILE A 72 19.11 -3.56 14.81
N SER A 73 17.80 -3.83 14.67
CA SER A 73 17.18 -4.10 13.36
C SER A 73 16.91 -2.87 12.49
N GLY A 74 17.38 -1.68 12.89
CA GLY A 74 17.26 -0.44 12.11
C GLY A 74 15.84 0.09 11.90
N ARG A 75 14.81 -0.59 12.44
CA ARG A 75 13.38 -0.27 12.27
C ARG A 75 12.92 1.02 12.94
N LEU A 76 13.78 1.68 13.71
CA LEU A 76 13.56 3.03 14.25
C LEU A 76 14.38 4.11 13.53
N GLY A 77 15.27 3.72 12.61
CA GLY A 77 16.31 4.57 12.02
C GLY A 77 17.74 4.06 12.34
N PRO A 78 18.76 4.61 11.66
CA PRO A 78 20.16 4.23 11.87
C PRO A 78 20.74 4.80 13.18
N ASN A 79 21.80 4.17 13.67
CA ASN A 79 22.74 4.68 14.67
C ASN A 79 22.13 5.13 16.03
N VAL A 80 21.17 4.38 16.59
CA VAL A 80 20.65 4.62 17.96
C VAL A 80 21.78 4.55 18.98
N GLN A 81 22.19 5.68 19.56
CA GLN A 81 23.34 5.76 20.46
C GLN A 81 22.97 5.54 21.94
N ASN A 82 21.69 5.71 22.31
CA ASN A 82 21.22 5.69 23.69
C ASN A 82 20.22 4.54 23.98
N PRO A 83 20.63 3.25 23.84
CA PRO A 83 19.72 2.12 24.02
C PRO A 83 19.17 2.00 25.45
N GLY A 84 19.94 2.43 26.46
CA GLY A 84 19.54 2.40 27.87
C GLY A 84 18.38 3.34 28.24
N CYS A 85 17.92 4.20 27.33
CA CYS A 85 16.77 5.09 27.54
C CYS A 85 15.41 4.41 27.24
N PHE A 86 15.43 3.25 26.58
CA PHE A 86 14.24 2.53 26.12
C PHE A 86 13.73 1.52 27.15
N GLY A 87 12.41 1.45 27.31
CA GLY A 87 11.69 0.43 28.08
C GLY A 87 10.52 -0.16 27.28
N LEU A 88 10.05 -1.34 27.66
CA LEU A 88 8.93 -2.02 27.02
C LEU A 88 7.69 -1.94 27.93
N ARG A 89 6.56 -1.50 27.38
CA ARG A 89 5.31 -1.32 28.12
C ARG A 89 4.24 -2.27 27.60
N LEU A 90 3.65 -3.06 28.50
CA LEU A 90 2.46 -3.85 28.25
C LEU A 90 1.23 -3.02 28.65
N LYS A 91 0.27 -2.84 27.74
CA LYS A 91 -1.06 -2.25 28.05
C LYS A 91 -2.16 -3.21 27.63
N HIS A 92 -3.16 -3.37 28.51
CA HIS A 92 -4.42 -4.01 28.20
C HIS A 92 -5.30 -3.06 27.36
N LEU A 93 -5.88 -3.53 26.26
CA LEU A 93 -6.69 -2.74 25.33
C LEU A 93 -8.12 -2.46 25.81
N LYS A 94 -8.62 -3.22 26.78
CA LYS A 94 -10.01 -3.12 27.31
C LYS A 94 -10.11 -2.43 28.68
N SER A 95 -9.00 -2.04 29.29
CA SER A 95 -8.94 -1.40 30.61
C SER A 95 -7.82 -0.35 30.67
N GLU A 96 -7.65 0.29 31.83
CA GLU A 96 -6.49 1.16 32.10
C GLU A 96 -5.30 0.42 32.72
N GLU A 97 -5.29 -0.92 32.66
CA GLU A 97 -4.19 -1.73 33.14
C GLU A 97 -2.93 -1.58 32.25
N LEU A 98 -1.81 -1.29 32.91
CA LEU A 98 -0.56 -0.88 32.28
C LEU A 98 0.62 -1.32 33.17
N HIS A 99 1.49 -2.15 32.60
CA HIS A 99 2.69 -2.68 33.25
C HIS A 99 3.93 -2.31 32.42
N TRP A 100 4.93 -1.70 33.05
CA TRP A 100 6.26 -1.55 32.47
C TRP A 100 7.07 -2.82 32.75
N LEU A 101 7.48 -3.50 31.69
CA LEU A 101 8.14 -4.79 31.79
C LEU A 101 9.62 -4.56 32.08
N HIS A 102 10.03 -4.85 33.32
CA HIS A 102 11.41 -4.67 33.77
C HIS A 102 12.38 -5.46 32.89
N PRO A 103 13.55 -4.90 32.48
CA PRO A 103 14.40 -5.51 31.45
C PRO A 103 14.98 -6.89 31.78
N ASP A 104 15.00 -7.31 33.06
CA ASP A 104 15.42 -8.66 33.47
C ASP A 104 14.30 -9.71 33.49
N LEU A 105 13.02 -9.33 33.36
CA LEU A 105 11.92 -10.31 33.27
C LEU A 105 12.09 -11.20 32.04
N THR A 106 11.74 -12.47 32.16
CA THR A 106 11.65 -13.41 31.02
C THR A 106 10.27 -13.35 30.35
N VAL A 107 10.19 -13.73 29.07
CA VAL A 107 8.91 -13.86 28.34
C VAL A 107 7.94 -14.77 29.11
N GLY A 108 8.38 -15.94 29.57
CA GLY A 108 7.54 -16.88 30.32
C GLY A 108 7.01 -16.31 31.64
N GLU A 109 7.75 -15.42 32.30
CA GLU A 109 7.22 -14.70 33.48
C GLU A 109 6.17 -13.65 33.10
N VAL A 110 6.31 -12.97 31.95
CA VAL A 110 5.31 -12.01 31.47
C VAL A 110 4.01 -12.72 31.07
N GLU A 111 4.14 -13.87 30.40
CA GLU A 111 3.02 -14.77 30.09
C GLU A 111 2.30 -15.22 31.36
N GLN A 112 3.04 -15.74 32.36
CA GLN A 112 2.48 -16.28 33.59
C GLN A 112 1.88 -15.22 34.53
N ARG A 113 2.42 -13.99 34.56
CA ARG A 113 1.98 -12.94 35.48
C ARG A 113 0.83 -12.10 34.94
N TYR A 114 0.87 -11.76 33.65
CA TYR A 114 -0.01 -10.75 33.06
C TYR A 114 -0.92 -11.36 31.98
N GLU A 115 -0.38 -12.13 31.03
CA GLU A 115 -1.19 -12.63 29.90
C GLU A 115 -2.13 -13.77 30.30
N SER A 116 -1.78 -14.62 31.27
CA SER A 116 -2.50 -15.87 31.60
C SER A 116 -3.98 -15.74 31.99
N HIS A 117 -4.47 -14.54 32.26
CA HIS A 117 -5.85 -14.25 32.66
C HIS A 117 -6.72 -13.69 31.53
N HIS A 118 -6.11 -13.39 30.36
CA HIS A 118 -6.70 -12.64 29.25
C HIS A 118 -6.29 -13.23 27.90
N ALA A 119 -6.95 -12.85 26.81
CA ALA A 119 -6.54 -13.31 25.48
C ALA A 119 -5.37 -12.46 24.96
N GLU A 120 -4.38 -13.07 24.28
CA GLU A 120 -3.20 -12.36 23.76
C GLU A 120 -3.56 -11.14 22.89
N ALA A 121 -4.64 -11.24 22.12
CA ALA A 121 -5.17 -10.15 21.28
C ALA A 121 -5.76 -8.96 22.06
N GLU A 122 -5.94 -9.08 23.37
CA GLU A 122 -6.35 -8.00 24.28
C GLU A 122 -5.14 -7.19 24.78
N TRP A 123 -3.91 -7.66 24.55
CA TRP A 123 -2.68 -7.03 25.00
C TRP A 123 -1.96 -6.28 23.88
N LYS A 124 -1.23 -5.23 24.27
CA LYS A 124 -0.37 -4.45 23.38
C LYS A 124 0.98 -4.18 24.02
N TYR A 125 2.05 -4.60 23.33
CA TYR A 125 3.42 -4.22 23.65
C TYR A 125 3.77 -2.91 22.92
N ASP A 126 4.14 -1.87 23.67
CA ASP A 126 4.64 -0.58 23.16
C ASP A 126 6.10 -0.40 23.59
N LEU A 127 7.04 -0.33 22.63
CA LEU A 127 8.40 0.13 22.89
C LEU A 127 8.38 1.66 23.08
N ARG A 128 8.99 2.18 24.16
CA ARG A 128 8.95 3.60 24.50
C ARG A 128 10.27 4.08 25.08
N ILE A 129 10.57 5.36 24.92
CA ILE A 129 11.60 6.04 25.74
C ILE A 129 10.96 6.32 27.10
N ARG A 130 11.63 5.90 28.18
CA ARG A 130 11.16 6.09 29.57
C ARG A 130 12.20 6.79 30.44
N TYR A 131 13.45 6.35 30.36
CA TYR A 131 14.53 6.85 31.21
C TYR A 131 15.24 7.98 30.47
N ILE A 132 15.06 9.22 30.92
CA ILE A 132 15.43 10.44 30.17
C ILE A 132 16.70 11.06 30.80
N PRO A 133 17.84 11.18 30.08
CA PRO A 133 19.06 11.76 30.65
C PRO A 133 18.88 13.19 31.16
N THR A 134 19.65 13.61 32.16
CA THR A 134 19.68 15.01 32.64
C THR A 134 20.04 16.01 31.55
N ASP A 135 20.85 15.57 30.58
CA ASP A 135 21.30 16.33 29.42
C ASP A 135 20.53 15.95 28.13
N PHE A 136 19.31 15.40 28.22
CA PHE A 136 18.59 14.87 27.06
C PHE A 136 18.46 15.88 25.89
N MET A 137 18.19 17.16 26.17
CA MET A 137 18.13 18.22 25.14
C MET A 137 19.45 18.46 24.38
N LYS A 138 20.58 18.01 24.90
CA LYS A 138 21.87 17.95 24.19
C LYS A 138 21.94 16.67 23.35
N ARG A 139 21.68 15.50 23.95
CA ARG A 139 21.77 14.20 23.25
C ARG A 139 20.76 14.07 22.11
N LEU A 140 19.57 14.64 22.23
CA LEU A 140 18.58 14.76 21.15
C LEU A 140 19.14 15.49 19.91
N LYS A 141 20.07 16.44 20.09
CA LYS A 141 20.72 17.15 18.96
C LYS A 141 21.88 16.36 18.34
N GLU A 142 22.32 15.29 19.01
CA GLU A 142 23.44 14.44 18.61
C GLU A 142 22.95 13.11 18.00
N ASP A 143 21.77 12.63 18.42
CA ASP A 143 21.08 11.44 17.91
C ASP A 143 19.70 11.83 17.34
N ARG A 144 19.65 12.09 16.03
CA ARG A 144 18.43 12.53 15.31
C ARG A 144 17.34 11.45 15.29
N THR A 145 17.71 10.17 15.32
CA THR A 145 16.79 9.03 15.42
C THR A 145 16.09 9.04 16.77
N PHE A 146 16.84 9.20 17.86
CA PHE A 146 16.31 9.34 19.21
C PHE A 146 15.42 10.59 19.35
N LEU A 147 15.79 11.70 18.70
CA LEU A 147 14.98 12.93 18.63
C LEU A 147 13.63 12.72 17.95
N LEU A 148 13.61 12.17 16.73
CA LEU A 148 12.37 11.94 16.00
C LEU A 148 11.44 10.99 16.77
N TYR A 149 11.99 9.91 17.33
CA TYR A 149 11.21 8.94 18.10
C TYR A 149 10.62 9.55 19.39
N PHE A 150 11.42 10.32 20.14
CA PHE A 150 10.94 10.99 21.35
C PHE A 150 9.89 12.07 21.01
N TYR A 151 10.10 12.83 19.94
CA TYR A 151 9.15 13.82 19.45
C TYR A 151 7.80 13.19 19.11
N GLN A 152 7.78 12.13 18.30
CA GLN A 152 6.56 11.43 17.93
C GLN A 152 5.85 10.84 19.16
N GLN A 153 6.61 10.29 20.11
CA GLN A 153 6.09 9.77 21.38
C GLN A 153 5.37 10.85 22.21
N VAL A 154 6.01 12.01 22.41
CA VAL A 154 5.48 13.12 23.22
C VAL A 154 4.32 13.82 22.49
N ARG A 155 4.45 14.06 21.18
CA ARG A 155 3.39 14.61 20.33
C ARG A 155 2.12 13.75 20.35
N CYS A 156 2.26 12.43 20.40
CA CYS A 156 1.11 11.54 20.52
C CYS A 156 0.39 11.69 21.88
N VAL A 157 1.14 11.74 22.99
CA VAL A 157 0.58 12.01 24.34
C VAL A 157 -0.13 13.36 24.37
N TYR A 158 0.45 14.39 23.74
CA TYR A 158 -0.20 15.68 23.54
C TYR A 158 -1.55 15.53 22.81
N MET A 159 -1.57 14.98 21.60
CA MET A 159 -2.79 14.85 20.78
C MET A 159 -3.89 14.03 21.45
N GLN A 160 -3.54 12.97 22.20
CA GLN A 160 -4.52 12.08 22.83
C GLN A 160 -5.07 12.60 24.17
N HIS A 161 -4.24 13.27 24.99
CA HIS A 161 -4.61 13.57 26.39
C HIS A 161 -4.62 15.06 26.75
N HIS A 162 -4.00 15.94 25.96
CA HIS A 162 -3.72 17.33 26.34
C HIS A 162 -4.15 18.38 25.29
N ALA A 163 -4.25 18.03 24.00
CA ALA A 163 -4.60 18.97 22.94
C ALA A 163 -6.01 19.58 23.08
N SER A 164 -6.93 18.94 23.80
CA SER A 164 -8.25 19.49 24.15
C SER A 164 -8.24 20.40 25.39
N LYS A 165 -7.13 20.43 26.14
CA LYS A 165 -6.95 21.15 27.42
C LYS A 165 -6.08 22.40 27.31
N VAL A 166 -5.11 22.42 26.37
CA VAL A 166 -4.33 23.63 26.05
C VAL A 166 -5.22 24.74 25.48
N GLY A 167 -4.74 25.98 25.55
CA GLY A 167 -5.42 27.11 24.91
C GLY A 167 -5.24 27.12 23.38
N ASP A 168 -6.25 27.64 22.66
CA ASP A 168 -6.31 27.69 21.18
C ASP A 168 -5.03 28.25 20.52
N GLY A 169 -4.39 29.25 21.14
CA GLY A 169 -3.12 29.81 20.65
C GLY A 169 -1.96 28.82 20.67
N MET A 170 -1.79 28.08 21.76
CA MET A 170 -0.78 27.01 21.88
C MET A 170 -1.09 25.86 20.92
N ALA A 171 -2.38 25.47 20.79
CA ALA A 171 -2.79 24.46 19.82
C ALA A 171 -2.48 24.87 18.37
N LEU A 172 -2.69 26.16 18.02
CA LEU A 172 -2.29 26.72 16.72
C LEU A 172 -0.76 26.66 16.52
N GLN A 173 0.02 27.04 17.53
CA GLN A 173 1.49 27.02 17.45
C GLN A 173 2.05 25.61 17.26
N LEU A 174 1.65 24.66 18.13
CA LEU A 174 2.10 23.27 18.09
C LEU A 174 1.68 22.56 16.78
N GLY A 175 0.46 22.82 16.29
CA GLY A 175 0.00 22.30 15.00
C GLY A 175 0.74 22.92 13.81
N CYS A 176 1.04 24.23 13.83
CA CYS A 176 1.84 24.88 12.78
C CYS A 176 3.30 24.38 12.75
N LEU A 177 3.89 24.07 13.92
CA LEU A 177 5.21 23.43 14.02
C LEU A 177 5.20 22.03 13.41
N GLU A 178 4.17 21.21 13.66
CA GLU A 178 4.06 19.92 12.98
C GLU A 178 3.84 20.08 11.47
N ILE A 179 3.05 21.05 10.99
CA ILE A 179 2.92 21.31 9.55
C ILE A 179 4.29 21.67 8.95
N ARG A 180 5.09 22.50 9.63
CA ARG A 180 6.44 22.87 9.15
C ARG A 180 7.38 21.66 9.12
N ARG A 181 7.31 20.77 10.12
CA ARG A 181 8.08 19.52 10.20
C ARG A 181 7.65 18.51 9.12
N PHE A 182 6.36 18.16 9.09
CA PHE A 182 5.73 17.19 8.20
C PHE A 182 5.85 17.57 6.72
N TYR A 183 5.91 18.87 6.42
CA TYR A 183 6.20 19.38 5.08
C TYR A 183 7.56 20.07 5.01
N LYS A 184 8.64 19.44 5.51
CA LYS A 184 10.01 20.00 5.55
C LYS A 184 10.50 20.66 4.23
N ASP A 185 10.10 20.15 3.06
CA ASP A 185 10.51 20.72 1.75
C ASP A 185 9.62 21.89 1.27
N MET A 186 8.51 22.19 1.95
CA MET A 186 7.59 23.25 1.53
C MET A 186 8.26 24.62 1.67
N ASN A 187 8.19 25.46 0.63
CA ASN A 187 8.71 26.83 0.71
C ASN A 187 7.98 27.64 1.80
N ALA A 188 8.63 28.67 2.35
CA ALA A 188 8.09 29.44 3.48
C ALA A 188 6.68 30.02 3.24
N LYS A 189 6.37 30.39 1.99
CA LYS A 189 5.07 30.92 1.56
C LYS A 189 4.08 29.83 1.16
N GLY A 190 4.37 28.56 1.44
CA GLY A 190 3.67 27.40 0.90
C GLY A 190 2.18 27.37 1.21
N LEU A 191 1.78 27.81 2.42
CA LEU A 191 0.37 27.91 2.83
C LEU A 191 -0.32 29.21 2.39
N GLU A 192 0.38 30.21 1.86
CA GLU A 192 -0.25 31.40 1.25
C GLU A 192 -1.07 31.01 0.02
N LYS A 193 -0.59 30.01 -0.74
CA LYS A 193 -1.28 29.48 -1.92
C LYS A 193 -2.58 28.76 -1.51
N ARG A 194 -3.71 29.26 -2.01
CA ARG A 194 -5.04 28.71 -1.71
C ARG A 194 -5.13 27.20 -1.98
N SER A 195 -4.63 26.74 -3.12
CA SER A 195 -4.59 25.32 -3.52
C SER A 195 -3.89 24.42 -2.49
N ASN A 196 -2.76 24.89 -1.93
CA ASN A 196 -1.93 24.12 -1.02
C ASN A 196 -2.61 23.97 0.35
N PHE A 197 -3.35 25.00 0.78
CA PHE A 197 -4.17 24.89 1.98
C PHE A 197 -5.46 24.09 1.70
N ASP A 198 -6.07 24.18 0.51
CA ASP A 198 -7.24 23.35 0.16
C ASP A 198 -6.89 21.85 0.19
N LEU A 199 -5.69 21.46 -0.26
CA LEU A 199 -5.11 20.12 -0.14
C LEU A 199 -4.98 19.67 1.34
N LEU A 200 -4.42 20.54 2.20
CA LEU A 200 -4.28 20.29 3.64
C LEU A 200 -5.65 20.16 4.33
N GLU A 201 -6.61 21.00 3.95
CA GLU A 201 -7.94 21.11 4.57
C GLU A 201 -8.87 19.96 4.19
N LYS A 202 -8.73 19.39 2.98
CA LYS A 202 -9.65 18.38 2.43
C LYS A 202 -9.05 16.98 2.31
N ASP A 203 -7.83 16.88 1.79
CA ASP A 203 -7.26 15.60 1.32
C ASP A 203 -6.33 14.97 2.37
N VAL A 204 -5.85 15.78 3.32
CA VAL A 204 -4.98 15.37 4.45
C VAL A 204 -5.71 15.42 5.79
N GLY A 205 -6.55 16.45 6.00
CA GLY A 205 -7.31 16.66 7.22
C GLY A 205 -6.58 17.55 8.23
N LEU A 206 -7.26 18.58 8.73
CA LEU A 206 -6.72 19.47 9.77
C LEU A 206 -6.63 18.77 11.14
N ASP A 207 -7.43 17.73 11.40
CA ASP A 207 -7.43 16.97 12.66
C ASP A 207 -6.19 16.10 12.85
N LEU A 208 -5.38 15.92 11.79
CA LEU A 208 -4.04 15.36 11.88
C LEU A 208 -3.06 16.28 12.64
N PHE A 209 -3.30 17.60 12.62
CA PHE A 209 -2.41 18.65 13.14
C PHE A 209 -2.99 19.42 14.32
N PHE A 210 -4.31 19.55 14.39
CA PHE A 210 -5.02 20.39 15.36
C PHE A 210 -6.11 19.60 16.12
N PRO A 211 -6.38 19.90 17.40
CA PRO A 211 -7.48 19.27 18.12
C PRO A 211 -8.84 19.64 17.51
N LYS A 212 -9.77 18.67 17.42
CA LYS A 212 -11.12 18.91 16.85
C LYS A 212 -11.84 20.11 17.48
N ARG A 213 -11.71 20.29 18.80
CA ARG A 213 -12.18 21.48 19.54
C ARG A 213 -11.80 22.83 18.89
N LEU A 214 -10.57 22.97 18.39
CA LEU A 214 -10.09 24.19 17.72
C LEU A 214 -10.65 24.33 16.30
N ILE A 215 -10.84 23.20 15.61
CA ILE A 215 -11.41 23.16 14.26
C ILE A 215 -12.90 23.53 14.30
N ASP A 216 -13.64 22.93 15.24
CA ASP A 216 -15.08 23.08 15.41
C ASP A 216 -15.48 24.44 16.01
N SER A 217 -14.60 25.09 16.80
CA SER A 217 -14.88 26.37 17.45
C SER A 217 -14.80 27.59 16.51
N MET A 218 -14.20 27.44 15.32
CA MET A 218 -13.89 28.55 14.41
C MET A 218 -14.47 28.34 13.01
N LYS A 219 -14.93 29.42 12.38
CA LYS A 219 -15.35 29.37 10.97
C LYS A 219 -14.12 29.04 10.09
N PRO A 220 -14.21 28.14 9.09
CA PRO A 220 -13.03 27.70 8.31
C PRO A 220 -12.18 28.84 7.74
N LYS A 221 -12.80 29.90 7.20
CA LYS A 221 -12.10 31.09 6.70
C LYS A 221 -11.28 31.84 7.77
N GLN A 222 -11.71 31.80 9.04
CA GLN A 222 -11.02 32.41 10.17
C GLN A 222 -9.88 31.51 10.65
N LEU A 223 -10.15 30.21 10.85
CA LEU A 223 -9.16 29.21 11.22
C LEU A 223 -7.99 29.18 10.22
N ARG A 224 -8.30 29.14 8.92
CA ARG A 224 -7.34 29.21 7.81
C ARG A 224 -6.44 30.43 7.88
N LYS A 225 -7.00 31.61 8.16
CA LYS A 225 -6.24 32.85 8.32
C LYS A 225 -5.30 32.76 9.54
N LEU A 226 -5.77 32.22 10.67
CA LEU A 226 -4.97 32.06 11.89
C LEU A 226 -3.81 31.05 11.69
N ILE A 227 -4.06 29.93 11.02
CA ILE A 227 -3.02 28.95 10.66
C ILE A 227 -1.99 29.59 9.72
N GLN A 228 -2.44 30.29 8.67
CA GLN A 228 -1.55 31.00 7.75
C GLN A 228 -0.70 32.08 8.46
N GLN A 229 -1.28 32.85 9.39
CA GLN A 229 -0.55 33.87 10.16
C GLN A 229 0.43 33.26 11.18
N THR A 230 0.06 32.14 11.82
CA THR A 230 0.91 31.48 12.82
C THR A 230 2.07 30.73 12.15
N PHE A 231 1.82 30.05 11.02
CA PHE A 231 2.84 29.31 10.28
C PHE A 231 4.03 30.17 9.83
N GLN A 232 3.80 31.44 9.48
CA GLN A 232 4.87 32.36 9.06
C GLN A 232 5.97 32.55 10.12
N GLN A 233 5.64 32.40 11.42
CA GLN A 233 6.60 32.48 12.53
C GLN A 233 7.60 31.30 12.51
N TYR A 234 7.21 30.17 11.92
CA TYR A 234 7.98 28.93 11.87
C TYR A 234 8.41 28.57 10.44
N ALA A 235 8.00 29.34 9.44
CA ALA A 235 8.09 28.99 8.03
C ALA A 235 9.52 28.76 7.49
N LEU A 236 10.55 29.21 8.21
CA LEU A 236 11.98 29.02 7.88
C LEU A 236 12.68 27.95 8.73
N LEU A 237 12.01 27.36 9.74
CA LEU A 237 12.62 26.36 10.62
C LEU A 237 12.82 25.02 9.90
N LYS A 238 13.93 24.36 10.21
CA LYS A 238 14.25 22.99 9.81
C LYS A 238 13.50 21.97 10.68
N GLU A 239 13.52 20.71 10.26
CA GLU A 239 12.79 19.64 10.93
C GLU A 239 13.14 19.52 12.42
N ASP A 240 14.44 19.44 12.74
CA ASP A 240 14.93 19.25 14.11
C ASP A 240 14.65 20.50 14.97
N GLU A 241 14.73 21.70 14.36
CA GLU A 241 14.39 22.98 15.00
C GLU A 241 12.90 23.06 15.35
N CYS A 242 12.01 22.51 14.50
CA CYS A 242 10.58 22.40 14.82
C CYS A 242 10.31 21.45 15.98
N MET A 243 11.01 20.31 16.04
CA MET A 243 10.86 19.35 17.14
C MET A 243 11.33 19.96 18.47
N ILE A 244 12.46 20.67 18.47
CA ILE A 244 12.95 21.42 19.64
C ILE A 244 11.97 22.53 20.05
N LYS A 245 11.46 23.34 19.11
CA LYS A 245 10.48 24.40 19.41
C LYS A 245 9.15 23.85 19.92
N PHE A 246 8.72 22.66 19.48
CA PHE A 246 7.56 21.98 20.03
C PHE A 246 7.79 21.58 21.50
N PHE A 247 8.95 21.01 21.83
CA PHE A 247 9.29 20.68 23.22
C PHE A 247 9.37 21.91 24.12
N GLU A 248 9.92 23.03 23.63
CA GLU A 248 9.95 24.29 24.38
C GLU A 248 8.53 24.79 24.68
N ILE A 249 7.67 24.95 23.66
CA ILE A 249 6.30 25.48 23.84
C ILE A 249 5.42 24.50 24.64
N TYR A 250 5.51 23.20 24.39
CA TYR A 250 4.69 22.21 25.10
C TYR A 250 5.15 22.01 26.55
N GLY A 251 6.46 22.18 26.83
CA GLY A 251 7.04 22.10 28.17
C GLY A 251 6.51 23.17 29.14
N GLU A 252 6.08 24.33 28.64
CA GLU A 252 5.40 25.37 29.46
C GLU A 252 4.06 24.89 30.03
N PHE A 253 3.42 23.88 29.41
CA PHE A 253 2.13 23.32 29.84
C PHE A 253 2.27 21.95 30.52
N PHE A 254 3.24 21.12 30.13
CA PHE A 254 3.36 19.74 30.63
C PHE A 254 4.81 19.23 30.65
N ASN A 255 5.30 18.87 31.84
CA ASN A 255 6.60 18.22 32.03
C ASN A 255 6.57 16.78 31.49
N PHE A 256 6.91 16.60 30.20
CA PHE A 256 7.03 15.28 29.57
C PHE A 256 8.34 14.54 29.94
N ASP A 257 9.20 15.13 30.78
CA ASP A 257 10.38 14.50 31.36
C ASP A 257 10.14 13.86 32.75
N GLU A 258 8.90 13.92 33.28
CA GLU A 258 8.58 13.53 34.65
C GLU A 258 7.32 12.63 34.72
N GLU A 259 7.41 11.50 35.43
CA GLU A 259 6.24 10.68 35.82
C GLU A 259 5.81 11.05 37.26
N ILE A 260 4.50 11.08 37.51
CA ILE A 260 3.90 11.55 38.77
C ILE A 260 3.04 10.44 39.38
N PHE A 261 3.30 10.11 40.64
CA PHE A 261 2.65 9.01 41.37
C PHE A 261 2.02 9.50 42.68
N PRO A 262 0.67 9.56 42.77
CA PRO A 262 -0.03 9.77 44.03
C PRO A 262 0.24 8.60 44.99
N CYS A 263 0.75 8.89 46.18
CA CYS A 263 1.18 7.88 47.16
C CYS A 263 1.15 8.41 48.60
N GLU A 264 1.34 7.53 49.58
CA GLU A 264 1.56 7.90 50.99
C GLU A 264 3.03 7.67 51.37
N LEU A 265 3.74 8.69 51.86
CA LEU A 265 5.04 8.50 52.51
C LEU A 265 4.82 8.03 53.95
N VAL A 266 5.54 6.98 54.37
CA VAL A 266 5.36 6.34 55.68
C VAL A 266 6.62 6.53 56.53
N GLN A 267 6.57 7.42 57.52
CA GLN A 267 7.70 7.68 58.45
C GLN A 267 7.21 7.73 59.90
N GLY A 268 6.61 6.63 60.36
CA GLY A 268 5.89 6.53 61.64
C GLY A 268 4.46 7.10 61.60
N TRP A 269 4.16 7.92 60.60
CA TRP A 269 2.85 8.42 60.20
C TRP A 269 2.77 8.44 58.66
N SER A 270 1.57 8.36 58.10
CA SER A 270 1.33 8.44 56.64
C SER A 270 1.08 9.88 56.20
N LEU A 271 1.72 10.30 55.11
CA LEU A 271 1.48 11.60 54.45
C LEU A 271 1.20 11.39 52.95
N ALA A 272 -0.03 11.66 52.52
CA ALA A 272 -0.43 11.60 51.10
C ALA A 272 0.20 12.76 50.29
N VAL A 273 0.85 12.43 49.16
CA VAL A 273 1.55 13.37 48.26
C VAL A 273 1.59 12.88 46.82
N ASP A 274 1.90 13.79 45.91
CA ASP A 274 2.47 13.46 44.60
C ASP A 274 3.97 13.20 44.74
N LEU A 275 4.44 12.02 44.30
CA LEU A 275 5.87 11.77 44.08
C LEU A 275 6.19 12.01 42.60
N VAL A 276 7.15 12.90 42.33
CA VAL A 276 7.58 13.30 40.99
C VAL A 276 8.94 12.67 40.71
N ILE A 277 9.01 11.78 39.72
CA ILE A 277 10.23 11.04 39.35
C ILE A 277 10.60 11.43 37.92
N GLY A 278 11.84 11.88 37.72
CA GLY A 278 12.38 12.28 36.41
C GLY A 278 13.89 12.52 36.50
N PRO A 279 14.55 13.10 35.48
CA PRO A 279 16.01 13.27 35.44
C PRO A 279 16.58 13.99 36.68
N LYS A 280 15.79 14.86 37.29
CA LYS A 280 16.13 15.69 38.46
C LYS A 280 16.01 14.94 39.81
N GLY A 281 15.96 13.61 39.79
CA GLY A 281 15.79 12.77 40.97
C GLY A 281 14.35 12.63 41.46
N ILE A 282 14.18 11.93 42.59
CA ILE A 282 12.92 11.68 43.28
C ILE A 282 12.56 12.92 44.10
N ARG A 283 11.40 13.52 43.81
CA ARG A 283 10.90 14.74 44.46
C ARG A 283 9.48 14.56 45.00
N GLN A 284 9.13 15.34 46.00
CA GLN A 284 7.82 15.38 46.65
C GLN A 284 7.07 16.66 46.30
N ARG A 285 5.77 16.57 46.03
CA ARG A 285 4.88 17.72 45.82
C ARG A 285 3.60 17.54 46.65
N THR A 286 3.20 18.57 47.39
CA THR A 286 2.06 18.50 48.34
C THR A 286 0.79 19.17 47.82
N LYS A 287 0.90 20.04 46.81
CA LYS A 287 -0.21 20.63 46.04
C LYS A 287 0.23 20.77 44.57
N ALA A 288 -0.70 20.68 43.63
CA ALA A 288 -0.39 20.73 42.18
C ALA A 288 0.54 21.90 41.79
N ASP A 289 0.28 23.09 42.35
CA ASP A 289 1.00 24.34 42.05
C ASP A 289 2.22 24.60 42.95
N SER A 290 2.59 23.65 43.83
CA SER A 290 3.73 23.79 44.74
C SER A 290 5.05 23.32 44.11
N THR A 291 6.15 23.99 44.45
CA THR A 291 7.50 23.61 44.03
C THR A 291 7.87 22.24 44.61
N ALA A 292 8.34 21.34 43.75
CA ALA A 292 8.67 19.97 44.16
C ALA A 292 10.02 19.91 44.90
N VAL A 293 10.02 19.36 46.12
CA VAL A 293 11.18 19.28 47.02
C VAL A 293 11.95 17.97 46.76
N CYS A 294 13.27 18.00 46.66
CA CYS A 294 14.07 16.79 46.46
C CYS A 294 14.10 15.90 47.72
N LEU A 295 13.85 14.60 47.53
CA LEU A 295 14.00 13.57 48.56
C LEU A 295 15.27 12.74 48.37
N ALA A 296 15.60 12.40 47.12
CA ALA A 296 16.78 11.58 46.78
C ALA A 296 17.23 11.78 45.33
N GLU A 297 18.54 11.88 45.12
CA GLU A 297 19.16 11.70 43.82
C GLU A 297 19.44 10.21 43.55
N PHE A 298 19.32 9.76 42.28
CA PHE A 298 19.53 8.35 41.90
C PHE A 298 20.91 7.81 42.31
N LYS A 299 21.95 8.66 42.30
CA LYS A 299 23.32 8.32 42.75
C LYS A 299 23.40 7.85 44.21
N GLN A 300 22.40 8.17 45.04
CA GLN A 300 22.34 7.81 46.45
C GLN A 300 21.59 6.50 46.71
N ILE A 301 20.91 5.92 45.70
CA ILE A 301 20.05 4.76 45.88
C ILE A 301 20.91 3.48 45.90
N ARG A 302 20.69 2.65 46.92
CA ARG A 302 21.49 1.44 47.18
C ARG A 302 20.72 0.14 46.99
N SER A 303 19.42 0.10 47.30
CA SER A 303 18.54 -0.99 46.87
C SER A 303 17.06 -0.56 46.83
N ILE A 304 16.27 -1.31 46.05
CA ILE A 304 14.83 -1.12 45.91
C ILE A 304 14.14 -2.45 46.28
N LYS A 305 13.17 -2.41 47.19
CA LYS A 305 12.39 -3.56 47.66
C LYS A 305 10.90 -3.20 47.67
N TYR A 306 10.00 -4.13 47.44
CA TYR A 306 8.56 -3.89 47.60
C TYR A 306 7.85 -5.11 48.19
N ASN A 307 6.94 -4.85 49.13
CA ASN A 307 6.16 -5.86 49.84
C ASN A 307 4.66 -5.56 49.71
N THR A 308 3.86 -6.53 49.26
CA THR A 308 2.40 -6.43 49.28
C THR A 308 1.87 -6.49 50.71
N GLN A 309 0.79 -5.76 50.98
CA GLN A 309 0.09 -5.73 52.26
C GLN A 309 -1.28 -6.43 52.15
N ASN A 310 -1.82 -6.86 53.29
CA ASN A 310 -3.09 -7.62 53.36
C ASN A 310 -4.33 -6.81 52.91
N ASP A 311 -4.21 -5.48 52.78
CA ASP A 311 -5.25 -4.57 52.30
C ASP A 311 -5.16 -4.30 50.77
N GLY A 312 -4.26 -4.99 50.06
CA GLY A 312 -4.03 -4.83 48.62
C GLY A 312 -3.06 -3.70 48.26
N ARG A 313 -2.71 -2.81 49.20
CA ARG A 313 -1.67 -1.79 48.98
C ARG A 313 -0.29 -2.45 48.96
N THR A 314 0.70 -1.75 48.41
CA THR A 314 2.09 -2.23 48.34
C THR A 314 3.02 -1.18 48.94
N LEU A 315 3.95 -1.61 49.79
CA LEU A 315 4.95 -0.76 50.41
C LEU A 315 6.28 -0.91 49.66
N LEU A 316 6.65 0.13 48.91
CA LEU A 316 7.94 0.30 48.26
C LEU A 316 8.94 0.89 49.26
N LEU A 317 10.12 0.28 49.37
CA LEU A 317 11.19 0.62 50.29
C LEU A 317 12.47 0.91 49.50
N ILE A 318 12.98 2.12 49.62
CA ILE A 318 14.18 2.59 48.90
C ILE A 318 15.28 2.87 49.93
N GLU A 319 16.37 2.11 49.86
CA GLU A 319 17.55 2.33 50.70
C GLU A 319 18.41 3.45 50.10
N ILE A 320 18.61 4.51 50.88
CA ILE A 320 19.34 5.72 50.47
C ILE A 320 20.62 5.84 51.30
N GLU A 321 21.75 6.10 50.66
CA GLU A 321 23.04 6.30 51.30
C GLU A 321 23.03 7.49 52.27
N GLY A 322 23.54 7.28 53.48
CA GLY A 322 23.54 8.27 54.57
C GLY A 322 22.20 8.40 55.32
N ALA A 323 21.11 7.83 54.81
CA ALA A 323 19.83 7.83 55.52
C ALA A 323 19.80 6.76 56.63
N LYS A 324 19.26 7.11 57.81
CA LYS A 324 19.13 6.17 58.95
C LYS A 324 17.98 5.16 58.79
N GLN A 325 17.06 5.41 57.87
CA GLN A 325 15.89 4.58 57.57
C GLN A 325 15.61 4.67 56.06
N PRO A 326 15.05 3.62 55.43
CA PRO A 326 14.68 3.65 54.01
C PRO A 326 13.50 4.60 53.77
N LEU A 327 13.50 5.25 52.60
CA LEU A 327 12.33 5.98 52.13
C LEU A 327 11.22 4.98 51.82
N SER A 328 10.15 5.04 52.60
CA SER A 328 9.05 4.08 52.58
C SER A 328 7.80 4.73 51.98
N ILE A 329 7.27 4.13 50.91
CA ILE A 329 6.23 4.69 50.06
C ILE A 329 5.12 3.65 49.91
N SER A 330 3.91 3.95 50.40
CA SER A 330 2.73 3.10 50.26
C SER A 330 1.92 3.53 49.01
N VAL A 331 1.57 2.57 48.16
CA VAL A 331 0.85 2.79 46.90
C VAL A 331 -0.35 1.85 46.76
N ALA A 332 -1.34 2.27 45.95
CA ALA A 332 -2.65 1.63 45.86
C ALA A 332 -2.65 0.20 45.28
N SER A 333 -1.61 -0.22 44.55
CA SER A 333 -1.51 -1.57 43.98
C SER A 333 -0.07 -2.01 43.72
N LEU A 334 0.12 -3.33 43.56
CA LEU A 334 1.41 -3.91 43.17
C LEU A 334 1.90 -3.38 41.82
N ALA A 335 1.02 -3.25 40.82
CA ALA A 335 1.38 -2.73 39.50
C ALA A 335 1.97 -1.31 39.56
N ILE A 336 1.46 -0.44 40.45
CA ILE A 336 2.04 0.88 40.67
C ILE A 336 3.44 0.77 41.29
N ALA A 337 3.64 -0.13 42.26
CA ALA A 337 4.95 -0.36 42.87
C ALA A 337 5.98 -0.91 41.87
N GLU A 338 5.60 -1.87 41.02
CA GLU A 338 6.48 -2.40 39.95
C GLU A 338 6.79 -1.31 38.91
N ASN A 339 5.79 -0.55 38.47
CA ASN A 339 5.97 0.58 37.56
C ASN A 339 6.91 1.66 38.11
N MET A 340 6.85 1.96 39.41
CA MET A 340 7.77 2.90 40.08
C MET A 340 9.16 2.31 40.28
N ALA A 341 9.25 1.03 40.66
CA ALA A 341 10.52 0.34 40.86
C ALA A 341 11.34 0.27 39.56
N ASP A 342 10.72 -0.09 38.43
CA ASP A 342 11.37 -0.06 37.11
C ASP A 342 11.86 1.33 36.72
N LEU A 343 11.08 2.38 36.98
CA LEU A 343 11.46 3.76 36.64
C LEU A 343 12.73 4.18 37.38
N ILE A 344 12.74 3.96 38.71
CA ILE A 344 13.87 4.33 39.58
C ILE A 344 15.09 3.47 39.26
N ASP A 345 14.91 2.17 39.07
CA ASP A 345 15.96 1.22 38.67
C ASP A 345 16.59 1.58 37.32
N GLY A 346 15.77 1.92 36.32
CA GLY A 346 16.23 2.36 35.00
C GLY A 346 16.99 3.68 35.04
N TYR A 347 16.56 4.65 35.84
CA TYR A 347 17.34 5.86 36.10
C TYR A 347 18.69 5.56 36.78
N CYS A 348 18.74 4.62 37.73
CA CYS A 348 19.99 4.20 38.38
C CYS A 348 20.93 3.49 37.39
N ARG A 349 20.40 2.58 36.56
CA ARG A 349 21.16 1.89 35.50
C ARG A 349 21.72 2.86 34.47
N LEU A 350 20.91 3.80 34.01
CA LEU A 350 21.27 4.83 33.03
C LEU A 350 22.36 5.79 33.56
N LEU A 351 22.30 6.17 34.84
CA LEU A 351 23.25 7.08 35.47
C LEU A 351 24.59 6.39 35.82
N ASN A 352 24.56 5.12 36.23
CA ASN A 352 25.77 4.37 36.58
C ASN A 352 26.44 3.70 35.37
N HIS A 353 25.81 3.71 34.19
CA HIS A 353 26.22 2.96 33.00
C HIS A 353 26.32 1.43 33.24
N THR A 354 25.36 0.87 33.99
CA THR A 354 25.34 -0.55 34.39
C THR A 354 24.03 -1.24 34.05
N ASP A 355 24.07 -2.48 33.53
CA ASP A 355 22.87 -3.31 33.34
C ASP A 355 22.35 -3.96 34.64
N SER A 356 23.08 -3.85 35.76
CA SER A 356 22.71 -4.47 37.04
C SER A 356 21.52 -3.75 37.70
N SER A 357 20.40 -4.45 37.88
CA SER A 357 19.26 -3.96 38.63
C SER A 357 19.50 -3.89 40.15
N LEU A 358 18.99 -2.84 40.79
CA LEU A 358 18.95 -2.63 42.24
C LEU A 358 17.70 -3.23 42.91
N ILE A 359 16.79 -3.85 42.15
CA ILE A 359 15.55 -4.45 42.65
C ILE A 359 15.84 -5.81 43.30
N VAL A 360 15.72 -5.84 44.63
CA VAL A 360 15.89 -7.04 45.47
C VAL A 360 14.53 -7.69 45.68
N GLY A 361 14.06 -8.40 44.64
CA GLY A 361 12.80 -9.15 44.69
C GLY A 361 12.86 -10.35 45.65
N PRO A 362 11.73 -10.79 46.24
CA PRO A 362 11.69 -11.79 47.32
C PRO A 362 12.37 -13.12 46.94
N ASN A 363 12.25 -13.54 45.67
CA ASN A 363 12.80 -14.81 45.19
C ASN A 363 14.29 -14.78 44.80
N LYS A 364 14.98 -13.61 44.79
CA LYS A 364 16.44 -13.56 44.54
C LYS A 364 17.28 -14.04 45.74
N SER A 365 16.66 -14.35 46.88
CA SER A 365 17.33 -14.65 48.16
C SER A 365 17.63 -16.14 48.44
N LYS A 366 17.80 -16.99 47.41
CA LYS A 366 18.21 -18.41 47.58
C LYS A 366 18.95 -18.97 46.36
N SER A 367 20.24 -18.66 46.24
CA SER A 367 21.21 -19.43 45.45
C SER A 367 22.15 -20.20 46.38
N PRO A 368 21.87 -21.49 46.69
CA PRO A 368 22.80 -22.32 47.46
C PRO A 368 24.09 -22.52 46.69
N LYS A 369 25.24 -22.32 47.35
CA LYS A 369 26.54 -22.61 46.75
C LYS A 369 26.72 -24.13 46.56
N GLY A 370 26.68 -24.57 45.31
CA GLY A 370 27.28 -25.82 44.82
C GLY A 370 26.84 -27.13 45.49
N VAL A 371 25.93 -27.87 44.83
CA VAL A 371 25.76 -29.32 45.04
C VAL A 371 25.77 -30.00 43.67
N GLN A 372 26.62 -31.03 43.51
CA GLN A 372 26.57 -31.95 42.37
C GLN A 372 25.63 -33.11 42.70
N LEU A 373 24.73 -33.46 41.78
CA LEU A 373 24.14 -34.80 41.59
C LEU A 373 23.55 -34.77 40.16
N ARG A 374 24.05 -35.51 39.16
CA ARG A 374 23.99 -36.97 39.00
C ARG A 374 22.66 -37.58 39.43
N ASN A 375 21.84 -37.93 38.44
CA ASN A 375 21.47 -39.33 38.21
C ASN A 375 21.21 -39.52 36.71
N SER A 376 21.23 -40.77 36.24
CA SER A 376 21.28 -41.09 34.81
C SER A 376 20.46 -42.32 34.46
N LEU A 377 19.92 -42.34 33.23
CA LEU A 377 19.49 -43.54 32.49
C LEU A 377 18.22 -44.24 33.04
N PRO A 378 17.52 -45.10 32.26
CA PRO A 378 17.98 -45.82 31.07
C PRO A 378 17.33 -45.49 29.71
N GLU A 379 18.14 -45.61 28.65
CA GLU A 379 17.72 -45.80 27.26
C GLU A 379 17.73 -47.30 26.89
N ILE A 380 16.66 -47.83 26.30
CA ILE A 380 16.66 -48.93 25.29
C ILE A 380 15.26 -49.04 24.65
N PRO A 381 15.07 -49.60 23.44
CA PRO A 381 16.00 -49.79 22.31
C PRO A 381 15.49 -49.14 20.98
N CYS A 382 16.31 -49.22 19.92
CA CYS A 382 16.01 -48.71 18.58
C CYS A 382 14.90 -49.50 17.84
N GLY A 383 14.12 -48.82 16.98
CA GLY A 383 13.19 -49.45 16.03
C GLY A 383 13.18 -48.76 14.66
N LYS A 384 13.76 -49.41 13.63
CA LYS A 384 13.70 -48.93 12.24
C LYS A 384 12.31 -49.15 11.63
N LYS A 385 11.75 -48.14 10.98
CA LYS A 385 10.75 -48.30 9.89
C LYS A 385 11.05 -47.33 8.75
N THR A 386 10.75 -47.79 7.54
CA THR A 386 11.07 -47.12 6.27
C THR A 386 9.82 -46.45 5.68
N GLU A 387 10.05 -45.57 4.69
CA GLU A 387 9.12 -45.19 3.62
C GLU A 387 7.87 -44.32 3.92
N SER A 388 8.00 -43.07 3.46
CA SER A 388 7.09 -42.42 2.47
C SER A 388 5.83 -41.67 2.93
N PHE A 389 5.45 -40.70 2.08
CA PHE A 389 4.25 -39.84 2.11
C PHE A 389 4.16 -38.84 3.30
N ARG A 390 3.75 -37.58 3.13
CA ARG A 390 3.27 -36.82 1.94
C ARG A 390 3.72 -35.35 2.05
N TYR A 391 3.94 -34.70 0.90
CA TYR A 391 3.90 -33.24 0.84
C TYR A 391 2.48 -32.74 1.15
N SER A 392 2.38 -31.62 1.86
CA SER A 392 1.14 -30.83 2.01
C SER A 392 1.52 -29.36 1.92
N ASN A 393 1.25 -28.74 0.76
CA ASN A 393 1.79 -27.43 0.41
C ASN A 393 1.18 -26.30 1.25
N SER A 394 2.02 -25.32 1.60
CA SER A 394 1.61 -24.03 2.17
C SER A 394 2.67 -22.98 1.84
N ASP A 395 2.96 -22.87 0.54
CA ASP A 395 4.16 -22.25 -0.04
C ASP A 395 4.12 -20.69 -0.02
N ILE A 396 3.42 -20.14 0.98
CA ILE A 396 3.15 -18.73 1.25
C ILE A 396 3.83 -18.28 2.57
N TYR A 397 4.09 -19.21 3.51
CA TYR A 397 4.72 -18.90 4.81
C TYR A 397 6.15 -19.45 5.00
N CYS A 398 6.61 -20.33 4.11
CA CYS A 398 7.96 -20.86 4.13
C CYS A 398 8.99 -19.94 3.44
N GLU A 399 9.21 -18.72 3.95
CA GLU A 399 10.42 -17.90 3.66
C GLU A 399 10.55 -16.64 4.56
N ILE A 400 10.26 -16.76 5.86
CA ILE A 400 10.93 -15.90 6.86
C ILE A 400 12.20 -16.65 7.27
N PRO A 401 13.42 -16.13 7.02
CA PRO A 401 14.65 -16.92 7.13
C PRO A 401 14.91 -17.36 8.57
N ASP A 402 14.89 -18.68 8.77
CA ASP A 402 15.27 -19.35 10.01
C ASP A 402 16.79 -19.52 10.10
N GLU A 403 17.52 -18.40 10.29
CA GLU A 403 18.94 -18.46 10.62
C GLU A 403 19.38 -17.26 11.49
N LYS A 404 20.44 -17.46 12.29
CA LYS A 404 21.13 -16.34 12.95
C LYS A 404 21.69 -15.42 11.86
N PRO A 405 21.70 -14.09 12.02
CA PRO A 405 22.44 -13.23 11.10
C PRO A 405 23.89 -13.71 11.05
N PRO A 406 24.43 -14.11 9.89
CA PRO A 406 25.78 -14.66 9.82
C PRO A 406 26.79 -13.61 10.30
N PRO A 407 27.90 -14.03 10.94
CA PRO A 407 28.92 -13.10 11.40
C PRO A 407 29.37 -12.23 10.21
N PRO A 408 29.51 -10.91 10.39
CA PRO A 408 29.45 -9.95 9.30
C PRO A 408 30.45 -10.29 8.20
N VAL A 409 29.92 -10.81 7.09
CA VAL A 409 30.71 -11.21 5.93
C VAL A 409 31.50 -9.99 5.46
N LYS A 410 32.83 -10.12 5.40
CA LYS A 410 33.69 -9.08 4.84
C LYS A 410 33.40 -8.97 3.34
N VAL A 411 32.57 -7.98 2.99
CA VAL A 411 32.10 -7.72 1.63
C VAL A 411 33.25 -7.33 0.70
N GLY A 412 34.34 -6.79 1.26
CA GLY A 412 35.57 -6.45 0.56
C GLY A 412 36.25 -7.65 -0.11
N LEU A 413 36.24 -7.66 -1.43
CA LEU A 413 37.03 -8.53 -2.31
C LEU A 413 38.31 -7.79 -2.75
N SER A 414 39.37 -8.52 -3.11
CA SER A 414 40.56 -7.90 -3.71
C SER A 414 40.47 -7.96 -5.23
N ARG A 415 40.90 -6.89 -5.92
CA ARG A 415 40.83 -6.78 -7.38
C ARG A 415 41.49 -7.94 -8.13
N LYS A 416 42.59 -8.48 -7.60
CA LYS A 416 43.33 -9.63 -8.15
C LYS A 416 42.55 -10.95 -8.14
N ASP A 417 41.49 -11.06 -7.32
CA ASP A 417 40.67 -12.26 -7.20
C ASP A 417 39.59 -12.30 -8.30
N ILE A 418 39.42 -11.21 -9.08
CA ILE A 418 38.46 -11.05 -10.18
C ILE A 418 39.19 -10.95 -11.52
N ILE A 419 38.87 -11.84 -12.46
CA ILE A 419 39.28 -11.74 -13.86
C ILE A 419 38.11 -11.14 -14.67
N LEU A 420 38.25 -9.91 -15.18
CA LEU A 420 37.30 -9.33 -16.13
C LEU A 420 37.39 -10.01 -17.51
N LYS A 421 36.27 -10.00 -18.22
CA LYS A 421 36.10 -10.44 -19.61
C LYS A 421 35.39 -9.32 -20.41
N ARG A 422 34.62 -9.71 -21.43
CA ARG A 422 33.77 -8.82 -22.25
C ARG A 422 32.80 -7.97 -21.41
N MET A 423 32.46 -6.80 -21.95
CA MET A 423 31.31 -6.01 -21.54
C MET A 423 30.00 -6.79 -21.81
N LEU A 424 29.01 -6.61 -20.93
CA LEU A 424 27.64 -7.14 -21.05
C LEU A 424 26.63 -6.02 -21.35
N GLY A 425 26.92 -4.79 -20.92
CA GLY A 425 26.13 -3.59 -21.22
C GLY A 425 26.67 -2.36 -20.48
N GLU A 426 26.07 -1.20 -20.73
CA GLU A 426 26.38 0.06 -20.05
C GLU A 426 25.12 0.58 -19.33
N GLY A 427 25.30 1.12 -18.12
CA GLY A 427 24.25 1.70 -17.30
C GLY A 427 24.63 3.09 -16.77
N PHE A 428 23.72 3.73 -16.03
CA PHE A 428 23.84 5.14 -15.63
C PHE A 428 25.13 5.49 -14.84
N PHE A 429 25.70 4.53 -14.11
CA PHE A 429 26.92 4.71 -13.31
C PHE A 429 28.21 4.18 -13.99
N GLY A 430 28.10 3.61 -15.19
CA GLY A 430 29.21 2.94 -15.89
C GLY A 430 28.85 1.54 -16.39
N GLU A 431 29.88 0.77 -16.76
CA GLU A 431 29.74 -0.50 -17.47
C GLU A 431 29.45 -1.69 -16.56
N VAL A 432 28.81 -2.71 -17.13
CA VAL A 432 28.67 -4.05 -16.56
C VAL A 432 29.49 -5.01 -17.42
N HIS A 433 30.39 -5.75 -16.78
CA HIS A 433 31.27 -6.74 -17.41
C HIS A 433 30.94 -8.17 -16.96
N GLU A 434 31.21 -9.14 -17.82
CA GLU A 434 31.32 -10.54 -17.41
C GLU A 434 32.67 -10.71 -16.71
N GLY A 435 32.74 -11.54 -15.67
CA GLY A 435 33.99 -11.86 -15.00
C GLY A 435 34.02 -13.29 -14.44
N VAL A 436 35.16 -13.64 -13.85
CA VAL A 436 35.34 -14.86 -13.05
C VAL A 436 35.94 -14.47 -11.71
N TYR A 437 35.24 -14.79 -10.63
CA TYR A 437 35.76 -14.71 -9.27
C TYR A 437 36.47 -16.03 -8.92
N GLN A 438 37.74 -15.94 -8.56
CA GLN A 438 38.52 -17.06 -8.05
C GLN A 438 38.55 -17.01 -6.51
N LYS A 439 37.72 -17.83 -5.88
CA LYS A 439 37.69 -17.97 -4.42
C LYS A 439 39.02 -18.56 -3.90
N LYS A 440 39.31 -18.29 -2.62
CA LYS A 440 40.51 -18.77 -1.91
C LYS A 440 40.61 -20.30 -1.77
N ASN A 441 39.53 -21.04 -1.98
CA ASN A 441 39.50 -22.50 -2.06
C ASN A 441 39.84 -23.05 -3.47
N GLY A 442 40.16 -22.19 -4.44
CA GLY A 442 40.44 -22.55 -5.85
C GLY A 442 39.20 -22.62 -6.76
N GLU A 443 38.00 -22.52 -6.20
CA GLU A 443 36.73 -22.53 -6.93
C GLU A 443 36.57 -21.27 -7.80
N LYS A 444 36.08 -21.45 -9.03
CA LYS A 444 35.87 -20.38 -10.01
C LYS A 444 34.39 -20.18 -10.28
N ILE A 445 33.89 -18.96 -10.03
CA ILE A 445 32.48 -18.59 -10.22
C ILE A 445 32.39 -17.54 -11.33
N SER A 446 31.46 -17.72 -12.27
CA SER A 446 31.11 -16.68 -13.26
C SER A 446 30.29 -15.57 -12.58
N VAL A 447 30.73 -14.32 -12.73
CA VAL A 447 30.17 -13.15 -12.04
C VAL A 447 29.83 -12.02 -13.02
N ALA A 448 28.93 -11.14 -12.63
CA ALA A 448 28.73 -9.84 -13.26
C ALA A 448 29.46 -8.77 -12.42
N VAL A 449 30.15 -7.83 -13.07
CA VAL A 449 30.94 -6.80 -12.40
C VAL A 449 30.52 -5.41 -12.91
N LYS A 450 29.84 -4.63 -12.05
CA LYS A 450 29.47 -3.23 -12.32
C LYS A 450 30.66 -2.34 -11.95
N THR A 451 31.04 -1.39 -12.80
CA THR A 451 32.28 -0.59 -12.63
C THR A 451 32.02 0.92 -12.76
N CYS A 452 32.38 1.72 -11.75
CA CYS A 452 32.22 3.19 -11.79
C CYS A 452 33.29 3.82 -12.71
N LYS A 453 32.88 4.53 -13.78
CA LYS A 453 33.80 5.32 -14.64
C LYS A 453 34.08 6.68 -14.00
N GLU A 454 35.35 6.97 -13.68
CA GLU A 454 35.87 8.24 -13.09
C GLU A 454 34.82 9.11 -12.39
N CYS A 455 34.25 8.55 -11.32
CA CYS A 455 33.05 9.06 -10.69
C CYS A 455 33.32 10.27 -9.77
N ALA A 456 32.57 11.35 -9.96
CA ALA A 456 32.49 12.44 -8.97
C ALA A 456 32.03 11.88 -7.60
N PRO A 457 32.36 12.53 -6.46
CA PRO A 457 32.15 11.93 -5.14
C PRO A 457 30.72 11.51 -4.84
N ASP A 458 29.72 12.28 -5.31
CA ASP A 458 28.29 12.00 -5.16
C ASP A 458 27.80 10.86 -6.06
N VAL A 459 28.42 10.67 -7.23
CA VAL A 459 28.16 9.54 -8.14
C VAL A 459 28.69 8.26 -7.52
N ARG A 460 29.91 8.29 -6.95
CA ARG A 460 30.50 7.17 -6.22
C ARG A 460 29.70 6.81 -4.96
N GLU A 461 29.20 7.79 -4.21
CA GLU A 461 28.33 7.56 -3.05
C GLU A 461 27.04 6.82 -3.45
N LYS A 462 26.34 7.28 -4.50
CA LYS A 462 25.13 6.62 -5.03
C LYS A 462 25.43 5.20 -5.51
N PHE A 463 26.57 4.98 -6.15
CA PHE A 463 27.03 3.68 -6.62
C PHE A 463 27.28 2.70 -5.45
N VAL A 464 28.05 3.12 -4.44
CA VAL A 464 28.27 2.30 -3.23
C VAL A 464 26.96 2.05 -2.48
N GLY A 465 26.04 3.00 -2.46
CA GLY A 465 24.70 2.87 -1.88
C GLY A 465 23.87 1.71 -2.45
N GLU A 466 24.01 1.40 -3.74
CA GLU A 466 23.39 0.23 -4.37
C GLU A 466 23.88 -1.08 -3.72
N ALA A 467 25.20 -1.23 -3.55
CA ALA A 467 25.78 -2.39 -2.90
C ALA A 467 25.43 -2.48 -1.40
N VAL A 468 25.29 -1.34 -0.71
CA VAL A 468 24.84 -1.29 0.69
C VAL A 468 23.40 -1.80 0.84
N ILE A 469 22.51 -1.50 -0.11
CA ILE A 469 21.16 -2.06 -0.17
C ILE A 469 21.24 -3.57 -0.44
N MET A 470 21.91 -3.97 -1.53
CA MET A 470 21.98 -5.37 -1.98
C MET A 470 22.65 -6.31 -0.96
N LYS A 471 23.53 -5.80 -0.09
CA LYS A 471 24.17 -6.56 1.00
C LYS A 471 23.17 -7.26 1.93
N ASN A 472 21.99 -6.69 2.10
CA ASN A 472 20.97 -7.19 3.03
C ASN A 472 19.86 -7.99 2.32
N LEU A 473 19.95 -8.20 1.00
CA LEU A 473 18.94 -8.90 0.21
C LEU A 473 19.39 -10.34 -0.07
N ASP A 474 18.57 -11.32 0.33
CA ASP A 474 18.73 -12.72 -0.04
C ASP A 474 17.35 -13.37 -0.27
N HIS A 475 17.08 -13.74 -1.52
CA HIS A 475 15.82 -14.31 -2.00
C HIS A 475 16.07 -14.94 -3.38
N PRO A 476 15.50 -16.13 -3.71
CA PRO A 476 15.78 -16.85 -4.95
C PRO A 476 15.58 -16.03 -6.24
N HIS A 477 14.60 -15.11 -6.26
CA HIS A 477 14.29 -14.25 -7.41
C HIS A 477 14.83 -12.81 -7.28
N ILE A 478 15.89 -12.60 -6.50
CA ILE A 478 16.68 -11.35 -6.49
C ILE A 478 18.11 -11.65 -6.95
N VAL A 479 18.75 -10.70 -7.63
CA VAL A 479 20.18 -10.77 -8.01
C VAL A 479 21.06 -10.57 -6.77
N ARG A 480 21.78 -11.62 -6.36
CA ARG A 480 22.57 -11.66 -5.14
C ARG A 480 23.92 -10.95 -5.30
N LEU A 481 24.27 -10.12 -4.31
CA LEU A 481 25.61 -9.55 -4.15
C LEU A 481 26.63 -10.64 -3.79
N ILE A 482 27.81 -10.62 -4.41
CA ILE A 482 28.95 -11.48 -4.07
C ILE A 482 30.01 -10.70 -3.27
N GLY A 483 30.22 -9.42 -3.59
CA GLY A 483 31.08 -8.53 -2.84
C GLY A 483 31.33 -7.19 -3.54
N VAL A 484 32.20 -6.39 -2.95
CA VAL A 484 32.59 -5.05 -3.44
C VAL A 484 34.12 -4.97 -3.43
N ILE A 485 34.71 -4.35 -4.45
CA ILE A 485 36.12 -3.95 -4.43
C ILE A 485 36.13 -2.45 -4.15
N GLU A 486 36.62 -2.08 -2.97
CA GLU A 486 36.66 -0.71 -2.45
C GLU A 486 37.87 0.09 -2.99
N GLU A 487 38.85 -0.60 -3.62
CA GLU A 487 39.93 0.02 -4.38
C GLU A 487 39.34 0.82 -5.56
N ASP A 488 39.73 2.08 -5.78
CA ASP A 488 39.27 2.83 -6.96
C ASP A 488 39.89 2.28 -8.27
N PRO A 489 39.15 2.23 -9.40
CA PRO A 489 37.71 2.49 -9.52
C PRO A 489 36.89 1.38 -8.88
N VAL A 490 35.94 1.76 -8.01
CA VAL A 490 35.10 0.82 -7.23
C VAL A 490 34.33 -0.13 -8.15
N TRP A 491 34.33 -1.43 -7.82
CA TRP A 491 33.57 -2.47 -8.53
C TRP A 491 32.55 -3.15 -7.60
N ILE A 492 31.34 -3.43 -8.12
CA ILE A 492 30.31 -4.22 -7.44
C ILE A 492 30.21 -5.58 -8.15
N VAL A 493 30.41 -6.67 -7.41
CA VAL A 493 30.44 -8.03 -7.94
C VAL A 493 29.17 -8.77 -7.55
N MET A 494 28.43 -9.27 -8.55
CA MET A 494 27.11 -9.89 -8.44
C MET A 494 27.11 -11.26 -9.13
N GLU A 495 26.09 -12.08 -8.89
CA GLU A 495 25.89 -13.32 -9.66
C GLU A 495 25.60 -13.04 -11.16
N LEU A 496 26.04 -13.95 -12.04
CA LEU A 496 25.82 -13.83 -13.48
C LEU A 496 24.57 -14.59 -13.93
N CYS A 497 23.51 -13.85 -14.27
CA CYS A 497 22.33 -14.40 -14.95
C CYS A 497 22.65 -14.71 -16.43
N GLN A 498 22.81 -15.98 -16.78
CA GLN A 498 23.46 -16.41 -18.03
C GLN A 498 22.70 -16.04 -19.31
N HIS A 499 21.39 -15.81 -19.22
CA HIS A 499 20.56 -15.44 -20.38
C HIS A 499 20.31 -13.93 -20.52
N GLY A 500 20.87 -13.12 -19.61
CA GLY A 500 20.83 -11.66 -19.68
C GLY A 500 19.45 -11.06 -19.39
N GLU A 501 19.18 -9.91 -20.02
CA GLU A 501 17.97 -9.10 -19.83
C GLU A 501 16.71 -9.81 -20.36
N LEU A 502 15.63 -9.81 -19.55
CA LEU A 502 14.35 -10.41 -19.91
C LEU A 502 13.74 -9.76 -21.17
N GLY A 503 13.88 -8.45 -21.37
CA GLY A 503 13.39 -7.75 -22.57
C GLY A 503 13.92 -8.33 -23.87
N LYS A 504 15.24 -8.61 -23.91
CA LYS A 504 15.89 -9.28 -25.04
C LYS A 504 15.47 -10.75 -25.14
N TYR A 505 15.27 -11.43 -24.01
CA TYR A 505 14.86 -12.85 -23.98
C TYR A 505 13.41 -13.09 -24.46
N LEU A 506 12.50 -12.14 -24.23
CA LEU A 506 11.08 -12.19 -24.66
C LEU A 506 10.88 -12.17 -26.19
N THR A 507 11.93 -11.88 -26.96
CA THR A 507 11.92 -12.04 -28.44
C THR A 507 11.77 -13.49 -28.88
N LYS A 508 12.08 -14.46 -27.99
CA LYS A 508 11.86 -15.89 -28.22
C LYS A 508 10.37 -16.23 -28.13
N ASN A 509 9.94 -17.27 -28.85
CA ASN A 509 8.57 -17.74 -28.73
C ASN A 509 8.33 -18.58 -27.46
N LEU A 510 8.15 -17.90 -26.32
CA LEU A 510 7.80 -18.53 -25.05
C LEU A 510 6.28 -18.83 -24.96
N PRO A 511 5.86 -19.89 -24.25
CA PRO A 511 4.45 -20.19 -24.00
C PRO A 511 3.88 -19.34 -22.85
N SER A 512 2.56 -19.18 -22.82
CA SER A 512 1.85 -18.36 -21.82
C SER A 512 2.22 -18.73 -20.38
N VAL A 513 2.23 -20.02 -20.05
CA VAL A 513 2.57 -20.53 -18.71
C VAL A 513 3.95 -20.04 -18.20
N THR A 514 4.96 -19.93 -19.06
CA THR A 514 6.29 -19.39 -18.69
C THR A 514 6.24 -17.88 -18.43
N LEU A 515 5.42 -17.14 -19.19
CA LEU A 515 5.24 -15.70 -18.98
C LEU A 515 4.48 -15.39 -17.67
N VAL A 516 3.50 -16.22 -17.30
CA VAL A 516 2.84 -16.13 -15.99
C VAL A 516 3.79 -16.58 -14.86
N LEU A 517 4.62 -17.60 -15.08
CA LEU A 517 5.65 -18.03 -14.12
C LEU A 517 6.66 -16.90 -13.83
N PHE A 518 7.17 -16.21 -14.84
CA PHE A 518 8.07 -15.07 -14.64
C PHE A 518 7.37 -13.94 -13.87
N SER A 519 6.10 -13.68 -14.17
CA SER A 519 5.27 -12.71 -13.44
C SER A 519 5.13 -13.07 -11.96
N LEU A 520 4.90 -14.35 -11.64
CA LEU A 520 4.83 -14.88 -10.28
C LEU A 520 6.16 -14.75 -9.53
N GLN A 521 7.28 -15.07 -10.18
CA GLN A 521 8.61 -15.02 -9.58
C GLN A 521 9.03 -13.59 -9.23
N ILE A 522 8.74 -12.61 -10.10
CA ILE A 522 8.92 -11.18 -9.81
C ILE A 522 7.99 -10.77 -8.66
N CYS A 523 6.74 -11.24 -8.64
CA CYS A 523 5.80 -10.94 -7.55
C CYS A 523 6.33 -11.43 -6.19
N LYS A 524 6.87 -12.65 -6.11
CA LYS A 524 7.50 -13.17 -4.88
C LYS A 524 8.68 -12.30 -4.41
N ALA A 525 9.54 -11.84 -5.32
CA ALA A 525 10.61 -10.89 -4.98
C ALA A 525 10.07 -9.59 -4.39
N LEU A 526 8.94 -9.08 -4.91
CA LEU A 526 8.32 -7.85 -4.42
C LEU A 526 7.58 -8.04 -3.09
N VAL A 527 7.04 -9.24 -2.78
CA VAL A 527 6.57 -9.60 -1.43
C VAL A 527 7.72 -9.53 -0.42
N TYR A 528 8.89 -10.07 -0.78
CA TYR A 528 10.08 -10.02 0.08
C TYR A 528 10.54 -8.57 0.32
N LEU A 529 10.62 -7.73 -0.72
CA LEU A 529 10.95 -6.31 -0.58
C LEU A 529 9.91 -5.51 0.24
N GLN A 530 8.62 -5.82 0.09
CA GLN A 530 7.56 -5.27 0.93
C GLN A 530 7.78 -5.64 2.42
N GLY A 531 8.15 -6.90 2.71
CA GLY A 531 8.50 -7.33 4.07
C GLY A 531 9.69 -6.56 4.66
N MET A 532 10.69 -6.24 3.83
CA MET A 532 11.81 -5.38 4.18
C MET A 532 11.48 -3.88 4.25
N ASN A 533 10.25 -3.47 3.93
CA ASN A 533 9.83 -2.07 3.84
C ASN A 533 10.68 -1.24 2.85
N MET A 534 10.99 -1.84 1.69
CA MET A 534 11.82 -1.25 0.64
C MET A 534 11.00 -1.04 -0.64
N VAL A 535 11.13 0.12 -1.26
CA VAL A 535 10.55 0.44 -2.58
C VAL A 535 11.63 0.27 -3.62
N HIS A 536 11.37 -0.53 -4.66
CA HIS A 536 12.28 -0.77 -5.77
C HIS A 536 12.41 0.46 -6.67
N ARG A 537 11.30 1.17 -6.93
CA ARG A 537 11.18 2.44 -7.65
C ARG A 537 11.44 2.43 -9.17
N ASP A 538 12.01 1.37 -9.74
CA ASP A 538 12.09 1.16 -11.20
C ASP A 538 11.79 -0.31 -11.59
N ILE A 539 10.55 -0.75 -11.38
CA ILE A 539 10.12 -2.11 -11.75
C ILE A 539 9.71 -2.12 -13.23
N ALA A 540 10.53 -2.74 -14.07
CA ALA A 540 10.33 -2.85 -15.52
C ALA A 540 11.11 -4.04 -16.06
N VAL A 541 10.72 -4.56 -17.23
CA VAL A 541 11.35 -5.75 -17.85
C VAL A 541 12.86 -5.59 -18.12
N ARG A 542 13.33 -4.36 -18.36
CA ARG A 542 14.78 -4.03 -18.47
C ARG A 542 15.62 -4.37 -17.23
N ASN A 543 15.00 -4.38 -16.05
CA ASN A 543 15.67 -4.57 -14.75
C ASN A 543 15.45 -6.00 -14.21
N VAL A 544 14.89 -6.89 -15.04
CA VAL A 544 14.72 -8.31 -14.74
C VAL A 544 15.69 -9.12 -15.59
N LEU A 545 16.45 -10.00 -14.96
CA LEU A 545 17.42 -10.88 -15.60
C LEU A 545 16.93 -12.33 -15.61
N VAL A 546 17.27 -13.07 -16.66
CA VAL A 546 16.93 -14.48 -16.83
C VAL A 546 18.12 -15.34 -16.38
N ALA A 547 17.95 -16.02 -15.24
CA ALA A 547 18.97 -16.88 -14.64
C ALA A 547 19.02 -18.26 -15.30
N THR A 548 17.85 -18.85 -15.56
CA THR A 548 17.64 -20.10 -16.32
C THR A 548 16.37 -19.95 -17.18
N PRO A 549 16.06 -20.86 -18.13
CA PRO A 549 14.86 -20.75 -18.95
C PRO A 549 13.52 -20.74 -18.17
N GLU A 550 13.54 -21.16 -16.91
CA GLU A 550 12.38 -21.23 -16.00
C GLU A 550 12.55 -20.30 -14.77
N SER A 551 13.59 -19.46 -14.73
CA SER A 551 13.92 -18.64 -13.55
C SER A 551 14.37 -17.22 -13.92
N VAL A 552 13.63 -16.23 -13.43
CA VAL A 552 13.99 -14.80 -13.47
C VAL A 552 14.39 -14.27 -12.09
N LYS A 553 15.19 -13.20 -12.09
CA LYS A 553 15.65 -12.45 -10.92
C LYS A 553 15.50 -10.95 -11.13
N LEU A 554 15.00 -10.23 -10.13
CA LEU A 554 14.93 -8.77 -10.09
C LEU A 554 16.29 -8.17 -9.73
N GLY A 555 16.70 -7.10 -10.44
CA GLY A 555 17.96 -6.39 -10.25
C GLY A 555 17.85 -4.87 -10.46
N ASP A 556 19.01 -4.21 -10.53
CA ASP A 556 19.22 -2.74 -10.47
C ASP A 556 18.54 -2.04 -9.29
N PHE A 557 19.23 -2.07 -8.14
CA PHE A 557 18.79 -1.43 -6.90
C PHE A 557 19.26 0.02 -6.76
N GLY A 558 19.86 0.63 -7.79
CA GLY A 558 20.44 1.98 -7.70
C GLY A 558 19.42 3.07 -7.35
N LEU A 559 18.15 2.89 -7.75
CA LEU A 559 17.03 3.76 -7.40
C LEU A 559 16.25 3.28 -6.16
N SER A 560 16.41 2.05 -5.70
CA SER A 560 15.64 1.49 -4.59
C SER A 560 15.97 2.17 -3.25
N ARG A 561 15.01 2.31 -2.34
CA ARG A 561 15.23 2.92 -1.01
C ARG A 561 14.34 2.25 0.04
N TYR A 562 14.84 2.14 1.27
CA TYR A 562 14.01 1.82 2.43
C TYR A 562 13.05 3.00 2.72
N ILE A 563 11.85 2.71 3.21
CA ILE A 563 10.89 3.76 3.63
C ILE A 563 11.17 4.15 5.08
N GLU A 564 11.80 5.31 5.29
CA GLU A 564 12.01 5.91 6.62
C GLU A 564 10.78 6.73 7.08
N ASP A 565 9.74 6.02 7.55
CA ASP A 565 8.51 6.49 8.24
C ASP A 565 7.63 7.61 7.61
N GLU A 566 8.12 8.38 6.65
CA GLU A 566 7.28 9.12 5.72
C GLU A 566 6.68 8.11 4.73
N GLU A 567 5.36 8.09 4.57
CA GLU A 567 4.64 7.14 3.71
C GLU A 567 4.96 7.27 2.18
N TYR A 568 6.02 7.99 1.82
CA TYR A 568 6.55 8.13 0.48
C TYR A 568 7.95 8.75 0.45
N TYR A 569 8.81 8.22 -0.41
CA TYR A 569 10.05 8.90 -0.83
C TYR A 569 9.74 9.93 -1.93
N LYS A 570 10.41 11.10 -1.90
CA LYS A 570 10.40 12.12 -2.98
C LYS A 570 11.72 12.10 -3.76
N ALA A 571 11.64 12.05 -5.09
CA ALA A 571 12.81 11.99 -5.97
C ALA A 571 13.29 13.36 -6.48
N SER A 572 14.60 13.47 -6.66
CA SER A 572 15.27 14.58 -7.37
C SER A 572 14.96 14.61 -8.87
N VAL A 573 15.28 15.73 -9.53
CA VAL A 573 14.86 16.05 -10.92
C VAL A 573 15.74 15.38 -11.98
N THR A 574 15.79 14.05 -12.00
CA THR A 574 16.48 13.24 -13.04
C THR A 574 15.51 12.76 -14.13
N ARG A 575 16.04 12.17 -15.22
CA ARG A 575 15.23 11.44 -16.21
C ARG A 575 14.48 10.30 -15.50
N LEU A 576 13.15 10.33 -15.54
CA LEU A 576 12.26 9.38 -14.85
C LEU A 576 11.47 8.53 -15.86
N PRO A 577 11.16 7.26 -15.54
CA PRO A 577 10.52 6.31 -16.46
C PRO A 577 8.99 6.53 -16.52
N ILE A 578 8.55 7.69 -17.00
CA ILE A 578 7.15 8.17 -16.89
C ILE A 578 6.11 7.13 -17.36
N LYS A 579 6.36 6.40 -18.46
CA LYS A 579 5.42 5.40 -19.01
C LYS A 579 5.16 4.18 -18.12
N TRP A 580 5.99 3.96 -17.10
CA TRP A 580 5.84 2.89 -16.10
C TRP A 580 5.23 3.39 -14.79
N MET A 581 5.48 4.65 -14.43
CA MET A 581 5.21 5.21 -13.11
C MET A 581 3.71 5.33 -12.79
N ALA A 582 3.39 5.22 -11.50
CA ALA A 582 2.04 5.49 -10.99
C ALA A 582 1.70 6.99 -11.03
N PRO A 583 0.41 7.39 -11.15
CA PRO A 583 0.00 8.79 -11.23
C PRO A 583 0.53 9.66 -10.08
N GLU A 584 0.53 9.16 -8.85
CA GLU A 584 1.06 9.87 -7.69
C GLU A 584 2.59 10.03 -7.71
N SER A 585 3.30 9.08 -8.34
CA SER A 585 4.74 9.17 -8.57
C SER A 585 5.09 10.14 -9.69
N ILE A 586 4.22 10.26 -10.70
CA ILE A 586 4.36 11.27 -11.76
C ILE A 586 4.11 12.67 -11.16
N ASN A 587 2.92 12.90 -10.60
CA ASN A 587 2.46 14.23 -10.19
C ASN A 587 3.14 14.76 -8.92
N PHE A 588 3.33 13.91 -7.91
CA PHE A 588 3.81 14.35 -6.58
C PHE A 588 5.20 13.80 -6.22
N ARG A 589 5.86 13.09 -7.15
CA ARG A 589 7.09 12.31 -6.90
C ARG A 589 6.95 11.31 -5.75
N ARG A 590 5.73 10.87 -5.42
CA ARG A 590 5.41 9.94 -4.32
C ARG A 590 5.71 8.50 -4.72
N PHE A 591 6.77 7.92 -4.16
CA PHE A 591 7.13 6.50 -4.33
C PHE A 591 6.81 5.69 -3.08
N THR A 592 6.08 4.58 -3.23
CA THR A 592 5.53 3.73 -2.17
C THR A 592 5.43 2.26 -2.64
N ILE A 593 5.12 1.33 -1.74
CA ILE A 593 4.77 -0.05 -2.12
C ILE A 593 3.58 -0.08 -3.11
N ALA A 594 2.60 0.81 -2.95
CA ALA A 594 1.45 0.89 -3.87
C ALA A 594 1.80 1.46 -5.26
N SER A 595 2.86 2.27 -5.39
CA SER A 595 3.38 2.67 -6.71
C SER A 595 4.21 1.56 -7.35
N ASP A 596 4.91 0.77 -6.53
CA ASP A 596 5.59 -0.45 -7.01
C ASP A 596 4.59 -1.50 -7.51
N VAL A 597 3.42 -1.66 -6.88
CA VAL A 597 2.31 -2.51 -7.38
C VAL A 597 1.84 -2.08 -8.78
N TRP A 598 1.74 -0.76 -9.02
CA TRP A 598 1.42 -0.23 -10.35
C TRP A 598 2.51 -0.55 -11.37
N MET A 599 3.78 -0.27 -11.04
CA MET A 599 4.93 -0.54 -11.93
C MET A 599 5.10 -2.05 -12.20
N PHE A 600 4.84 -2.90 -11.21
CA PHE A 600 4.77 -4.35 -11.38
C PHE A 600 3.71 -4.75 -12.41
N ALA A 601 2.49 -4.22 -12.35
CA ALA A 601 1.48 -4.52 -13.35
C ALA A 601 1.84 -4.01 -14.75
N VAL A 602 2.56 -2.89 -14.88
CA VAL A 602 3.16 -2.48 -16.17
C VAL A 602 4.23 -3.47 -16.63
N CYS A 603 5.09 -3.96 -15.73
CA CYS A 603 6.10 -4.99 -16.04
C CYS A 603 5.45 -6.32 -16.47
N VAL A 604 4.36 -6.75 -15.83
CA VAL A 604 3.56 -7.92 -16.28
C VAL A 604 2.95 -7.66 -17.66
N TRP A 605 2.49 -6.44 -17.95
CA TRP A 605 2.02 -6.08 -19.29
C TRP A 605 3.15 -6.12 -20.33
N GLU A 606 4.37 -5.65 -20.02
CA GLU A 606 5.56 -5.80 -20.88
C GLU A 606 5.86 -7.28 -21.15
N ILE A 607 5.82 -8.15 -20.13
CA ILE A 607 6.02 -9.60 -20.26
C ILE A 607 4.98 -10.21 -21.20
N MET A 608 3.69 -9.99 -20.94
CA MET A 608 2.59 -10.57 -21.71
C MET A 608 2.43 -9.96 -23.12
N SER A 609 3.00 -8.77 -23.36
CA SER A 609 3.08 -8.14 -24.69
C SER A 609 4.38 -8.44 -25.44
N ARG A 610 5.26 -9.30 -24.89
CA ARG A 610 6.55 -9.73 -25.45
C ARG A 610 7.56 -8.59 -25.64
N GLY A 611 7.67 -7.73 -24.63
CA GLY A 611 8.65 -6.64 -24.56
C GLY A 611 8.26 -5.36 -25.29
N LYS A 612 6.98 -5.17 -25.66
CA LYS A 612 6.50 -3.88 -26.20
C LYS A 612 6.61 -2.80 -25.12
N GLN A 613 7.04 -1.59 -25.50
CA GLN A 613 7.05 -0.44 -24.59
C GLN A 613 5.61 -0.07 -24.18
N PRO A 614 5.32 0.16 -22.89
CA PRO A 614 4.02 0.68 -22.45
C PRO A 614 3.78 2.06 -23.06
N PHE A 615 2.56 2.31 -23.55
CA PHE A 615 2.17 3.57 -24.20
C PHE A 615 3.13 4.01 -25.33
N HIS A 616 3.58 3.08 -26.18
CA HIS A 616 4.51 3.39 -27.28
C HIS A 616 3.96 4.39 -28.31
N TRP A 617 2.64 4.61 -28.34
CA TRP A 617 1.94 5.57 -29.20
C TRP A 617 1.72 6.95 -28.55
N LEU A 618 2.25 7.20 -27.35
CA LEU A 618 2.15 8.47 -26.63
C LEU A 618 3.52 9.04 -26.30
N ASP A 619 3.62 10.36 -26.23
CA ASP A 619 4.76 11.03 -25.60
C ASP A 619 4.65 11.02 -24.07
N ASN A 620 5.80 11.11 -23.39
CA ASN A 620 5.87 11.09 -21.92
C ASN A 620 5.06 12.22 -21.25
N ARG A 621 4.72 13.29 -21.97
CA ARG A 621 3.92 14.41 -21.45
C ARG A 621 2.43 14.09 -21.38
N ASP A 622 1.93 13.24 -22.29
CA ASP A 622 0.49 12.99 -22.45
C ASP A 622 -0.01 11.75 -21.70
N VAL A 623 0.91 10.87 -21.28
CA VAL A 623 0.59 9.68 -20.48
C VAL A 623 -0.25 10.03 -19.24
N ILE A 624 0.09 11.12 -18.52
CA ILE A 624 -0.66 11.50 -17.32
C ILE A 624 -2.10 11.91 -17.64
N ASN A 625 -2.32 12.70 -18.68
CA ASN A 625 -3.65 13.13 -19.13
C ASN A 625 -4.53 11.91 -19.47
N GLN A 626 -3.95 10.89 -20.10
CA GLN A 626 -4.63 9.64 -20.43
C GLN A 626 -4.96 8.80 -19.17
N LEU A 627 -4.03 8.71 -18.21
CA LEU A 627 -4.26 8.00 -16.94
C LEU A 627 -5.32 8.68 -16.07
N GLU A 628 -5.37 10.01 -16.05
CA GLU A 628 -6.37 10.82 -15.34
C GLU A 628 -7.76 10.75 -15.99
N GLN A 629 -7.83 10.58 -17.32
CA GLN A 629 -9.08 10.26 -18.04
C GLN A 629 -9.59 8.82 -17.81
N GLY A 630 -8.84 8.00 -17.06
CA GLY A 630 -9.18 6.60 -16.77
C GLY A 630 -8.70 5.58 -17.81
N ASN A 631 -8.03 6.02 -18.88
CA ASN A 631 -7.48 5.12 -19.91
C ASN A 631 -6.32 4.30 -19.34
N ARG A 632 -6.14 3.06 -19.82
CA ARG A 632 -5.14 2.08 -19.36
C ARG A 632 -4.55 1.31 -20.55
N LEU A 633 -3.48 0.56 -20.31
CA LEU A 633 -2.87 -0.31 -21.32
C LEU A 633 -3.86 -1.42 -21.74
N PRO A 634 -4.05 -1.69 -23.05
CA PRO A 634 -5.02 -2.67 -23.52
C PRO A 634 -4.56 -4.12 -23.27
N LYS A 635 -5.49 -5.08 -23.17
CA LYS A 635 -5.17 -6.50 -22.96
C LYS A 635 -4.27 -7.04 -24.10
N PRO A 636 -3.06 -7.58 -23.82
CA PRO A 636 -2.29 -8.30 -24.82
C PRO A 636 -3.06 -9.54 -25.32
N GLU A 637 -2.95 -9.87 -26.60
CA GLU A 637 -3.71 -10.94 -27.27
C GLU A 637 -3.70 -12.25 -26.48
N GLN A 638 -2.50 -12.77 -26.21
CA GLN A 638 -2.24 -14.03 -25.52
C GLN A 638 -2.28 -13.91 -23.97
N CYS A 639 -2.70 -12.78 -23.40
CA CYS A 639 -2.82 -12.65 -21.95
C CYS A 639 -4.08 -13.34 -21.41
N PRO A 640 -3.97 -14.22 -20.39
CA PRO A 640 -5.12 -14.79 -19.69
C PRO A 640 -6.04 -13.69 -19.11
N PRO A 641 -7.37 -13.81 -19.21
CA PRO A 641 -8.29 -12.79 -18.70
C PRO A 641 -8.14 -12.51 -17.20
N ALA A 642 -7.90 -13.55 -16.40
CA ALA A 642 -7.69 -13.42 -14.96
C ALA A 642 -6.44 -12.59 -14.63
N LEU A 643 -5.31 -12.82 -15.29
CA LEU A 643 -4.09 -12.05 -15.10
C LEU A 643 -4.29 -10.56 -15.49
N TYR A 644 -5.06 -10.29 -16.55
CA TYR A 644 -5.39 -8.92 -16.93
C TYR A 644 -6.35 -8.24 -15.95
N SER A 645 -7.28 -8.97 -15.33
CA SER A 645 -8.12 -8.47 -14.23
C SER A 645 -7.29 -8.08 -12.99
N LEU A 646 -6.21 -8.82 -12.70
CA LEU A 646 -5.25 -8.44 -11.67
C LEU A 646 -4.45 -7.18 -12.06
N MET A 647 -4.00 -7.07 -13.33
CA MET A 647 -3.35 -5.85 -13.82
C MET A 647 -4.24 -4.60 -13.71
N THR A 648 -5.52 -4.68 -14.09
CA THR A 648 -6.43 -3.51 -14.01
C THR A 648 -6.75 -3.12 -12.57
N ARG A 649 -6.83 -4.06 -11.62
CA ARG A 649 -6.89 -3.76 -10.17
C ARG A 649 -5.64 -3.03 -9.68
N CYS A 650 -4.45 -3.44 -10.12
CA CYS A 650 -3.19 -2.76 -9.80
C CYS A 650 -3.11 -1.33 -10.38
N TRP A 651 -3.80 -1.08 -11.51
CA TRP A 651 -3.92 0.25 -12.11
C TRP A 651 -5.12 1.08 -11.61
N SER A 652 -5.66 0.75 -10.42
CA SER A 652 -6.58 1.65 -9.72
C SER A 652 -5.90 3.01 -9.48
N TYR A 653 -6.64 4.11 -9.69
CA TYR A 653 -6.10 5.46 -9.58
C TYR A 653 -5.72 5.78 -8.12
N ASP A 654 -6.60 5.47 -7.17
CA ASP A 654 -6.32 5.57 -5.74
C ASP A 654 -5.31 4.47 -5.34
N PRO A 655 -4.14 4.81 -4.75
CA PRO A 655 -3.16 3.81 -4.30
C PRO A 655 -3.67 2.84 -3.24
N ARG A 656 -4.74 3.18 -2.51
CA ARG A 656 -5.30 2.37 -1.41
C ARG A 656 -6.19 1.22 -1.89
N GLU A 657 -6.72 1.35 -3.11
CA GLU A 657 -7.60 0.35 -3.74
C GLU A 657 -6.79 -0.70 -4.56
N ARG A 658 -5.46 -0.57 -4.59
CA ARG A 658 -4.55 -1.51 -5.27
C ARG A 658 -4.26 -2.69 -4.33
N PRO A 659 -4.30 -3.95 -4.83
CA PRO A 659 -4.03 -5.13 -4.00
C PRO A 659 -2.58 -5.17 -3.50
N THR A 660 -2.34 -5.82 -2.36
CA THR A 660 -0.98 -6.05 -1.84
C THR A 660 -0.21 -7.06 -2.70
N PHE A 661 1.13 -7.04 -2.62
CA PHE A 661 1.93 -8.07 -3.31
C PHE A 661 1.64 -9.48 -2.80
N THR A 662 1.27 -9.64 -1.52
CA THR A 662 0.87 -10.93 -0.95
C THR A 662 -0.40 -11.48 -1.60
N GLU A 663 -1.43 -10.65 -1.79
CA GLU A 663 -2.61 -11.03 -2.57
C GLU A 663 -2.25 -11.39 -4.02
N LEU A 664 -1.42 -10.56 -4.67
CA LEU A 664 -1.02 -10.78 -6.06
C LEU A 664 -0.25 -12.08 -6.23
N ALA A 665 0.66 -12.42 -5.32
CA ALA A 665 1.41 -13.67 -5.36
C ALA A 665 0.49 -14.90 -5.30
N CYS A 666 -0.54 -14.88 -4.45
CA CYS A 666 -1.55 -15.93 -4.40
C CYS A 666 -2.35 -16.01 -5.72
N ASN A 667 -2.99 -14.91 -6.12
CA ASN A 667 -3.86 -14.90 -7.30
C ASN A 667 -3.10 -15.24 -8.61
N ILE A 668 -1.83 -14.82 -8.75
CA ILE A 668 -1.00 -15.17 -9.92
C ILE A 668 -0.54 -16.62 -9.85
N SER A 669 -0.35 -17.20 -8.66
CA SER A 669 -0.06 -18.63 -8.49
C SER A 669 -1.23 -19.50 -8.96
N ASP A 670 -2.46 -19.10 -8.64
CA ASP A 670 -3.67 -19.80 -9.09
C ASP A 670 -3.80 -19.74 -10.62
N VAL A 671 -3.60 -18.56 -11.23
CA VAL A 671 -3.61 -18.40 -12.70
C VAL A 671 -2.49 -19.19 -13.37
N HIS A 672 -1.28 -19.24 -12.78
CA HIS A 672 -0.19 -20.07 -13.30
C HIS A 672 -0.54 -21.56 -13.27
N GLN A 673 -1.20 -22.04 -12.22
CA GLN A 673 -1.65 -23.43 -12.12
C GLN A 673 -2.73 -23.75 -13.18
N MET A 674 -3.70 -22.86 -13.39
CA MET A 674 -4.70 -22.99 -14.46
C MET A 674 -4.06 -23.05 -15.85
N GLU A 675 -3.13 -22.14 -16.16
CA GLU A 675 -2.43 -22.11 -17.46
C GLU A 675 -1.60 -23.39 -17.69
N LYS A 676 -0.99 -23.93 -16.63
CA LYS A 676 -0.24 -25.19 -16.66
C LYS A 676 -1.14 -26.39 -16.94
N GLU A 677 -2.33 -26.45 -16.36
CA GLU A 677 -3.32 -27.49 -16.64
C GLU A 677 -3.86 -27.40 -18.08
N LEU A 678 -4.11 -26.18 -18.58
CA LEU A 678 -4.50 -25.92 -19.96
C LEU A 678 -3.40 -26.29 -20.97
N GLU A 679 -2.12 -26.16 -20.61
CA GLU A 679 -1.01 -26.64 -21.45
C GLU A 679 -0.97 -28.17 -21.50
N VAL A 680 -1.16 -28.85 -20.37
CA VAL A 680 -1.19 -30.33 -20.29
C VAL A 680 -2.33 -30.93 -21.11
N GLU A 681 -3.55 -30.35 -21.09
CA GLU A 681 -4.62 -30.88 -21.94
C GLU A 681 -4.40 -30.57 -23.43
N ARG A 682 -3.82 -29.40 -23.78
CA ARG A 682 -3.42 -29.11 -25.16
C ARG A 682 -2.35 -30.07 -25.70
N GLU A 683 -1.40 -30.52 -24.87
CA GLU A 683 -0.46 -31.58 -25.26
C GLU A 683 -1.12 -32.97 -25.34
N ARG A 684 -2.09 -33.28 -24.47
CA ARG A 684 -2.89 -34.51 -24.59
C ARG A 684 -3.70 -34.56 -25.88
N ASP A 685 -4.32 -33.45 -26.29
CA ASP A 685 -5.10 -33.37 -27.53
C ASP A 685 -4.22 -33.43 -28.79
N LYS A 686 -3.04 -32.80 -28.77
CA LYS A 686 -2.02 -33.03 -29.80
C LYS A 686 -1.67 -34.52 -29.90
N ALA A 687 -1.36 -35.17 -28.77
CA ALA A 687 -1.01 -36.60 -28.75
C ALA A 687 -2.17 -37.54 -29.16
N ARG A 688 -3.42 -37.20 -28.85
CA ARG A 688 -4.63 -37.88 -29.36
C ARG A 688 -4.69 -37.78 -30.88
N ASN A 689 -4.56 -36.56 -31.43
CA ASN A 689 -4.62 -36.32 -32.87
C ASN A 689 -3.45 -36.98 -33.63
N THR A 690 -2.23 -36.99 -33.10
CA THR A 690 -1.09 -37.70 -33.71
C THR A 690 -1.34 -39.21 -33.78
N ARG A 691 -1.96 -39.82 -32.77
CA ARG A 691 -2.29 -41.26 -32.76
C ARG A 691 -3.35 -41.67 -33.77
N ILE A 692 -4.18 -40.74 -34.22
CA ILE A 692 -5.17 -40.98 -35.29
C ILE A 692 -4.48 -40.99 -36.68
N LEU A 693 -3.24 -40.50 -36.79
CA LEU A 693 -2.51 -40.34 -38.04
C LEU A 693 -1.42 -41.39 -38.32
N GLU A 694 -1.42 -42.56 -37.63
CA GLU A 694 -0.60 -43.71 -38.01
C GLU A 694 -1.34 -44.64 -39.02
N PRO A 695 -0.92 -44.72 -40.29
CA PRO A 695 -1.57 -45.58 -41.28
C PRO A 695 -1.10 -47.04 -41.16
N LYS A 696 -1.66 -47.80 -40.21
CA LYS A 696 -1.45 -49.25 -40.11
C LYS A 696 -2.43 -50.03 -40.98
N LEU A 697 -2.06 -50.18 -42.25
CA LEU A 697 -2.61 -51.20 -43.13
C LEU A 697 -2.26 -52.60 -42.60
N ASN A 698 -3.26 -53.38 -42.20
CA ASN A 698 -3.40 -54.79 -42.62
C ASN A 698 -4.80 -55.32 -42.31
N ILE A 699 -5.34 -56.11 -43.23
CA ILE A 699 -6.69 -56.71 -43.15
C ILE A 699 -6.53 -58.20 -42.89
N SER A 700 -7.14 -58.74 -41.83
CA SER A 700 -7.94 -60.00 -41.81
C SER A 700 -8.14 -60.58 -40.40
N GLU A 701 -9.31 -60.33 -39.80
CA GLU A 701 -10.21 -61.36 -39.23
C GLU A 701 -11.47 -60.72 -38.62
N PRO A 702 -12.69 -61.24 -38.87
CA PRO A 702 -13.92 -60.74 -38.25
C PRO A 702 -14.30 -61.55 -36.98
N PRO A 703 -14.43 -60.93 -35.79
CA PRO A 703 -14.91 -61.62 -34.61
C PRO A 703 -16.40 -62.02 -34.73
N PRO A 704 -16.84 -63.14 -34.13
CA PRO A 704 -18.14 -63.75 -34.40
C PRO A 704 -19.32 -63.05 -33.73
N LYS A 705 -20.52 -63.18 -34.33
CA LYS A 705 -21.78 -62.67 -33.76
C LYS A 705 -22.32 -63.56 -32.62
N PRO A 706 -22.88 -62.99 -31.54
CA PRO A 706 -23.47 -63.74 -30.43
C PRO A 706 -24.88 -64.28 -30.73
N SER A 707 -25.24 -65.41 -30.11
CA SER A 707 -26.59 -65.99 -30.05
C SER A 707 -26.64 -67.01 -28.88
N ARG A 708 -27.72 -67.30 -28.15
CA ARG A 708 -29.13 -66.82 -28.02
C ARG A 708 -29.36 -66.48 -26.52
N VAL A 709 -30.15 -65.50 -26.06
CA VAL A 709 -31.54 -65.05 -26.34
C VAL A 709 -32.64 -65.82 -25.56
N ASN A 710 -33.21 -65.12 -24.55
CA ASN A 710 -34.52 -65.30 -23.89
C ASN A 710 -34.76 -66.54 -22.97
N THR A 711 -35.69 -66.52 -22.00
CA THR A 711 -36.94 -65.74 -21.87
C THR A 711 -37.28 -65.18 -20.46
N SER A 712 -37.62 -63.88 -20.39
CA SER A 712 -38.93 -63.32 -19.97
C SER A 712 -38.80 -61.77 -19.91
N ARG A 713 -39.29 -60.97 -20.88
CA ARG A 713 -40.69 -60.57 -21.18
C ARG A 713 -41.34 -59.74 -20.06
N PHE A 714 -41.97 -58.58 -20.29
CA PHE A 714 -42.22 -57.69 -21.46
C PHE A 714 -42.44 -56.25 -20.89
N GLY A 715 -42.52 -55.11 -21.61
CA GLY A 715 -42.51 -54.68 -23.02
C GLY A 715 -43.05 -53.21 -23.03
N ASN A 716 -42.59 -52.22 -23.81
CA ASN A 716 -42.69 -52.01 -25.28
C ASN A 716 -41.86 -50.72 -25.63
N THR A 717 -40.95 -50.63 -26.62
CA THR A 717 -41.08 -50.53 -28.11
C THR A 717 -41.79 -49.25 -28.62
N LEU A 718 -41.36 -48.46 -29.62
CA LEU A 718 -40.27 -48.48 -30.66
C LEU A 718 -39.63 -47.05 -30.76
N GLY A 719 -38.60 -46.71 -31.57
CA GLY A 719 -37.67 -47.47 -32.44
C GLY A 719 -37.59 -47.01 -33.92
N VAL A 720 -36.36 -46.92 -34.50
CA VAL A 720 -36.00 -46.58 -35.92
C VAL A 720 -36.06 -45.06 -36.28
N GLY A 721 -35.14 -44.45 -37.04
CA GLY A 721 -33.92 -44.94 -37.74
C GLY A 721 -33.04 -43.83 -38.37
N LEU A 722 -31.99 -44.20 -39.11
CA LEU A 722 -30.97 -43.30 -39.70
C LEU A 722 -31.14 -43.06 -41.21
N HIS A 723 -30.79 -41.85 -41.67
CA HIS A 723 -30.21 -41.61 -43.02
C HIS A 723 -29.30 -40.38 -42.98
N LEU A 724 -28.10 -40.46 -43.57
CA LEU A 724 -27.23 -39.28 -43.81
C LEU A 724 -27.57 -38.64 -45.15
N GLN A 725 -27.48 -37.31 -45.24
CA GLN A 725 -27.04 -36.65 -46.47
C GLN A 725 -26.16 -35.44 -46.10
N LEU A 726 -25.27 -35.03 -47.01
CA LEU A 726 -24.15 -34.12 -46.78
C LEU A 726 -24.37 -32.78 -47.52
N ASN A 727 -23.41 -31.86 -47.38
CA ASN A 727 -23.29 -30.51 -48.00
C ASN A 727 -24.12 -29.40 -47.31
N GLU A 728 -23.71 -28.11 -47.27
CA GLU A 728 -22.47 -27.44 -47.74
C GLU A 728 -22.22 -26.10 -47.00
N ALA A 729 -21.06 -25.48 -47.25
CA ALA A 729 -20.58 -24.15 -46.78
C ALA A 729 -20.35 -24.00 -45.25
N LEU A 730 -19.30 -23.35 -44.70
CA LEU A 730 -18.33 -22.30 -45.09
C LEU A 730 -18.69 -20.85 -44.66
N CYS A 731 -17.79 -20.31 -43.83
CA CYS A 731 -17.27 -18.92 -43.80
C CYS A 731 -18.15 -17.72 -43.42
N ALA A 732 -17.72 -17.11 -42.30
CA ALA A 732 -17.28 -15.71 -42.18
C ALA A 732 -18.28 -14.53 -41.96
N SER A 733 -17.81 -13.59 -41.14
CA SER A 733 -18.00 -12.11 -41.14
C SER A 733 -19.38 -11.45 -41.27
N SER A 734 -19.55 -10.35 -40.51
CA SER A 734 -20.58 -9.31 -40.69
C SER A 734 -20.70 -8.82 -42.14
N PRO A 735 -21.88 -8.29 -42.56
CA PRO A 735 -21.99 -6.82 -42.63
C PRO A 735 -23.44 -6.26 -42.41
N ASP A 736 -23.61 -5.00 -42.84
CA ASP A 736 -24.75 -4.08 -42.67
C ASP A 736 -25.84 -4.13 -43.80
N LEU A 737 -26.95 -3.44 -43.51
CA LEU A 737 -27.87 -2.70 -44.42
C LEU A 737 -28.77 -3.41 -45.46
N ALA A 738 -30.09 -3.12 -45.34
CA ALA A 738 -31.04 -2.96 -46.47
C ALA A 738 -32.22 -2.03 -46.07
N SER A 739 -32.93 -1.47 -47.06
CA SER A 739 -34.10 -0.55 -47.01
C SER A 739 -35.02 -0.89 -48.23
N PRO A 740 -36.15 -0.22 -48.63
CA PRO A 740 -36.70 1.12 -48.28
C PRO A 740 -38.27 1.21 -48.20
N CYS A 741 -38.84 2.41 -48.51
CA CYS A 741 -40.26 2.77 -48.78
C CYS A 741 -41.20 3.00 -47.55
N ASP A 742 -42.13 3.97 -47.51
CA ASP A 742 -42.36 5.18 -48.35
C ASP A 742 -43.26 6.25 -47.64
N TYR A 743 -43.34 7.47 -48.22
CA TYR A 743 -44.35 8.59 -48.17
C TYR A 743 -45.52 8.62 -47.11
N GLN A 744 -46.11 9.75 -46.61
CA GLN A 744 -46.08 11.21 -46.93
C GLN A 744 -46.54 12.10 -45.71
N SER A 745 -46.86 13.41 -45.92
CA SER A 745 -47.19 14.49 -44.93
C SER A 745 -48.70 14.91 -45.03
N PRO A 746 -49.30 16.03 -44.48
CA PRO A 746 -48.81 17.18 -43.65
C PRO A 746 -49.79 17.79 -42.56
N VAL A 747 -49.46 19.04 -42.12
CA VAL A 747 -50.26 20.22 -41.64
C VAL A 747 -50.68 20.57 -40.17
N ASP A 748 -50.42 21.86 -39.86
CA ASP A 748 -51.18 22.92 -39.14
C ASP A 748 -51.09 23.28 -37.62
N SER A 749 -50.20 24.25 -37.33
CA SER A 749 -50.47 25.67 -36.95
C SER A 749 -51.35 26.13 -35.75
N THR A 750 -50.87 27.17 -35.01
CA THR A 750 -51.57 28.47 -34.65
C THR A 750 -51.51 28.99 -33.17
N ASN A 751 -50.65 30.00 -32.88
CA ASN A 751 -50.86 31.26 -32.06
C ASN A 751 -51.35 31.25 -30.56
N MET A 752 -51.23 32.29 -29.69
CA MET A 752 -50.55 33.64 -29.63
C MET A 752 -50.54 34.24 -28.17
N LEU A 753 -49.54 35.11 -27.83
CA LEU A 753 -49.56 36.29 -26.90
C LEU A 753 -49.84 36.12 -25.37
N ALA A 754 -49.55 37.07 -24.43
CA ALA A 754 -49.06 38.47 -24.51
C ALA A 754 -48.23 38.99 -23.28
N ILE A 755 -47.59 40.16 -23.45
CA ILE A 755 -46.57 40.85 -22.59
C ILE A 755 -47.00 41.48 -21.24
N THR A 756 -46.00 41.65 -20.34
CA THR A 756 -45.60 42.84 -19.47
C THR A 756 -44.83 42.35 -18.19
N THR A 757 -44.05 43.05 -17.34
CA THR A 757 -43.30 44.34 -17.17
C THR A 757 -42.37 44.20 -15.91
N SER A 758 -41.42 45.04 -15.44
CA SER A 758 -40.62 46.23 -15.89
C SER A 758 -39.29 46.29 -15.05
N SER A 759 -38.74 47.45 -14.62
CA SER A 759 -37.54 47.58 -13.72
C SER A 759 -37.35 48.98 -13.10
N PRO A 760 -36.36 49.18 -12.18
CA PRO A 760 -35.36 50.24 -12.44
C PRO A 760 -33.89 49.95 -12.04
N ARG A 761 -32.96 50.72 -12.63
CA ARG A 761 -31.50 50.83 -12.31
C ARG A 761 -31.26 51.93 -11.24
N ARG A 762 -30.06 52.40 -10.81
CA ARG A 762 -28.68 52.60 -11.35
C ARG A 762 -27.73 52.81 -10.13
N ARG A 763 -26.42 53.09 -10.12
CA ARG A 763 -25.30 53.66 -10.95
C ARG A 763 -24.00 52.94 -10.47
N SER A 764 -22.74 53.15 -10.89
CA SER A 764 -21.93 53.76 -11.99
C SER A 764 -20.47 53.33 -11.67
N LEU A 765 -19.44 53.27 -12.53
CA LEU A 765 -19.19 53.50 -13.97
C LEU A 765 -18.05 52.47 -14.37
N GLY A 766 -17.47 52.30 -15.57
CA GLY A 766 -17.54 53.01 -16.86
C GLY A 766 -16.51 54.17 -16.97
N GLU A 767 -16.16 54.73 -18.14
CA GLU A 767 -16.44 54.45 -19.57
C GLU A 767 -15.20 54.97 -20.37
N GLY A 768 -14.71 54.42 -21.48
CA GLY A 768 -15.20 53.30 -22.31
C GLY A 768 -14.67 53.39 -23.77
N GLU A 769 -15.11 52.48 -24.64
CA GLU A 769 -15.14 52.66 -26.10
C GLU A 769 -16.25 51.74 -26.66
N PHE A 770 -17.11 52.24 -27.55
CA PHE A 770 -18.32 51.53 -28.01
C PHE A 770 -18.36 51.42 -29.54
N SER A 771 -18.30 50.20 -30.06
CA SER A 771 -18.89 49.86 -31.35
C SER A 771 -20.31 49.31 -31.13
N PHE A 772 -21.24 49.64 -32.02
CA PHE A 772 -22.64 49.26 -31.88
C PHE A 772 -22.86 47.77 -32.19
N GLY A 773 -23.72 47.12 -31.41
CA GLY A 773 -24.27 45.82 -31.78
C GLY A 773 -25.23 45.93 -32.99
N PRO A 774 -25.38 44.89 -33.80
CA PRO A 774 -26.15 44.92 -35.04
C PRO A 774 -27.63 45.24 -34.80
N THR A 775 -28.10 46.33 -35.38
CA THR A 775 -29.52 46.76 -35.30
C THR A 775 -30.43 46.07 -36.32
N SER A 776 -29.88 45.30 -37.27
CA SER A 776 -30.63 44.48 -38.22
C SER A 776 -30.13 43.04 -38.27
N LYS A 777 -30.97 42.15 -38.80
CA LYS A 777 -30.62 40.74 -39.06
C LYS A 777 -29.51 40.61 -40.12
N GLU A 778 -29.43 41.57 -41.04
CA GLU A 778 -28.44 41.62 -42.12
C GLU A 778 -27.06 42.03 -41.61
N ASP A 779 -27.00 42.97 -40.65
CA ASP A 779 -25.75 43.34 -39.97
C ASP A 779 -25.19 42.18 -39.14
N ALA A 780 -26.06 41.41 -38.47
CA ALA A 780 -25.66 40.21 -37.74
C ALA A 780 -25.09 39.13 -38.67
N GLN A 781 -25.66 38.95 -39.87
CA GLN A 781 -25.08 38.06 -40.88
C GLN A 781 -23.76 38.60 -41.43
N ARG A 782 -23.64 39.90 -41.73
CA ARG A 782 -22.37 40.53 -42.15
C ARG A 782 -21.26 40.37 -41.13
N LEU A 783 -21.55 40.53 -39.84
CA LEU A 783 -20.58 40.29 -38.76
C LEU A 783 -20.15 38.82 -38.72
N TRP A 784 -21.08 37.86 -38.80
CA TRP A 784 -20.75 36.44 -38.84
C TRP A 784 -19.95 36.04 -40.09
N GLN A 785 -20.27 36.61 -41.26
CA GLN A 785 -19.47 36.45 -42.48
C GLN A 785 -18.02 36.92 -42.25
N LYS A 786 -17.85 38.12 -41.68
CA LYS A 786 -16.54 38.75 -41.47
C LYS A 786 -15.71 38.06 -40.37
N GLU A 787 -16.38 37.54 -39.34
CA GLU A 787 -15.75 36.71 -38.28
C GLU A 787 -15.31 35.35 -38.84
N LYS A 788 -16.09 34.77 -39.77
CA LYS A 788 -15.69 33.57 -40.52
C LYS A 788 -14.48 33.84 -41.44
N GLU A 789 -14.46 34.95 -42.18
CA GLU A 789 -13.31 35.36 -43.01
C GLU A 789 -12.05 35.53 -42.14
N HIS A 790 -12.12 36.29 -41.05
CA HIS A 790 -11.00 36.46 -40.11
C HIS A 790 -10.49 35.12 -39.54
N MET A 791 -11.38 34.16 -39.27
CA MET A 791 -11.00 32.82 -38.82
C MET A 791 -10.31 32.00 -39.93
N GLN A 792 -10.69 32.18 -41.20
CA GLN A 792 -10.02 31.55 -42.34
C GLN A 792 -8.65 32.18 -42.63
N ASP A 793 -8.53 33.51 -42.53
CA ASP A 793 -7.25 34.23 -42.67
C ASP A 793 -6.26 33.82 -41.56
N THR A 794 -6.75 33.67 -40.32
CA THR A 794 -5.94 33.19 -39.17
C THR A 794 -5.40 31.78 -39.43
N LEU A 795 -6.20 30.89 -40.02
CA LEU A 795 -5.79 29.53 -40.38
C LEU A 795 -4.80 29.52 -41.57
N MET A 796 -4.94 30.45 -42.50
CA MET A 796 -3.99 30.61 -43.61
C MET A 796 -2.62 31.08 -43.09
N MET A 797 -2.60 32.10 -42.25
CA MET A 797 -1.39 32.64 -41.63
C MET A 797 -0.67 31.59 -40.75
N GLN A 798 -1.41 30.77 -39.99
CA GLN A 798 -0.83 29.65 -39.24
C GLN A 798 -0.22 28.57 -40.15
N LYS A 799 -0.82 28.33 -41.33
CA LYS A 799 -0.27 27.38 -42.31
C LYS A 799 1.00 27.94 -42.98
N GLU A 800 1.04 29.24 -43.28
CA GLU A 800 2.24 29.91 -43.80
C GLU A 800 3.39 29.86 -42.79
N GLN A 801 3.14 30.17 -41.51
CA GLN A 801 4.17 30.02 -40.46
C GLN A 801 4.69 28.58 -40.35
N MET A 802 3.80 27.58 -40.40
CA MET A 802 4.20 26.16 -40.41
C MET A 802 5.07 25.81 -41.62
N GLU A 803 4.81 26.39 -42.79
CA GLU A 803 5.62 26.19 -44.01
C GLU A 803 6.96 26.94 -43.98
N GLU A 804 7.02 28.10 -43.31
CA GLU A 804 8.28 28.80 -43.02
C GLU A 804 9.14 28.03 -42.01
N ASP A 805 8.59 27.59 -40.88
CA ASP A 805 9.29 26.74 -39.90
C ASP A 805 9.80 25.44 -40.55
N THR A 806 9.00 24.83 -41.44
CA THR A 806 9.39 23.61 -42.17
C THR A 806 10.50 23.87 -43.21
N LYS A 807 10.59 25.09 -43.77
CA LYS A 807 11.76 25.49 -44.59
C LYS A 807 12.98 25.72 -43.72
N TRP A 808 12.83 26.49 -42.64
CA TRP A 808 13.90 26.85 -41.73
C TRP A 808 14.58 25.61 -41.15
N LEU A 809 13.80 24.62 -40.70
CA LEU A 809 14.31 23.32 -40.24
C LEU A 809 15.12 22.58 -41.32
N LYS A 810 14.69 22.58 -42.59
CA LYS A 810 15.43 21.94 -43.71
C LYS A 810 16.67 22.73 -44.15
N GLU A 811 16.71 24.01 -43.84
CA GLU A 811 17.85 24.89 -44.13
C GLU A 811 18.90 24.79 -43.02
N GLU A 812 18.48 24.62 -41.76
CA GLU A 812 19.36 24.29 -40.63
C GLU A 812 19.87 22.84 -40.68
N GLU A 813 19.03 21.87 -41.09
CA GLU A 813 19.44 20.47 -41.36
C GLU A 813 20.56 20.40 -42.41
N LYS A 814 20.52 21.26 -43.44
CA LYS A 814 21.59 21.40 -44.45
C LYS A 814 22.88 22.05 -43.94
N LEU A 815 22.86 22.74 -42.81
CA LEU A 815 24.03 23.40 -42.23
C LEU A 815 24.81 22.49 -41.26
N LEU A 816 24.32 21.28 -40.99
CA LEU A 816 24.83 20.40 -39.92
C LEU A 816 25.61 19.17 -40.40
N ASP A 817 25.75 18.92 -41.72
CA ASP A 817 26.36 17.69 -42.26
C ASP A 817 27.58 17.92 -43.18
N PRO A 818 28.81 17.60 -42.72
CA PRO A 818 30.02 17.61 -43.54
C PRO A 818 30.57 16.20 -43.88
N MET A 819 30.40 15.80 -45.15
CA MET A 819 31.15 14.78 -45.90
C MET A 819 31.04 13.27 -45.53
N VAL A 820 30.39 12.49 -46.40
CA VAL A 820 30.96 11.28 -47.06
C VAL A 820 30.47 11.24 -48.54
N HIS A 821 31.19 10.58 -49.45
CA HIS A 821 30.98 10.58 -50.91
C HIS A 821 30.37 9.28 -51.51
N GLU A 822 29.55 9.49 -52.55
CA GLU A 822 29.40 8.73 -53.83
C GLU A 822 28.84 7.27 -53.93
N ASP A 823 28.16 7.07 -55.09
CA ASP A 823 27.68 5.84 -55.79
C ASP A 823 26.70 4.85 -55.09
N THR A 824 25.64 4.34 -55.74
CA THR A 824 25.49 3.99 -57.17
C THR A 824 24.03 3.98 -57.69
N SER A 825 23.81 4.40 -58.95
CA SER A 825 22.74 4.00 -59.93
C SER A 825 21.22 4.02 -59.58
N ILE A 826 20.47 4.75 -60.43
CA ILE A 826 18.99 4.80 -60.58
C ILE A 826 18.53 3.71 -61.59
N PRO A 827 17.46 2.92 -61.32
CA PRO A 827 16.12 3.09 -61.95
C PRO A 827 14.89 2.69 -61.07
N GLU A 828 13.62 3.10 -61.30
CA GLU A 828 13.04 4.28 -61.98
C GLU A 828 11.53 4.56 -61.54
N THR A 829 10.54 4.69 -62.44
CA THR A 829 9.15 5.24 -62.25
C THR A 829 8.00 4.28 -62.76
N PRO A 830 6.67 4.64 -62.89
CA PRO A 830 5.88 5.82 -62.46
C PRO A 830 4.47 5.56 -61.81
N GLU A 831 3.81 6.60 -61.26
CA GLU A 831 2.33 6.69 -61.09
C GLU A 831 1.65 7.22 -62.37
N PRO A 832 0.30 7.14 -62.57
CA PRO A 832 -0.60 8.29 -62.30
C PRO A 832 -2.10 7.88 -61.98
N PRO A 833 -3.16 8.74 -62.04
CA PRO A 833 -3.52 9.61 -60.92
C PRO A 833 -5.05 9.80 -60.61
N LEU A 834 -5.33 10.47 -59.48
CA LEU A 834 -6.43 11.45 -59.21
C LEU A 834 -7.95 11.08 -59.28
N SER A 835 -8.60 11.29 -58.11
CA SER A 835 -9.81 12.12 -57.88
C SER A 835 -11.19 11.73 -58.46
N TYR A 836 -12.18 11.56 -57.56
CA TYR A 836 -13.39 12.41 -57.50
C TYR A 836 -13.99 12.45 -56.07
N ALA A 837 -14.96 13.33 -55.80
CA ALA A 837 -15.23 13.86 -54.46
C ALA A 837 -16.60 13.49 -53.83
N GLU A 838 -16.61 13.56 -52.48
CA GLU A 838 -17.74 13.75 -51.54
C GLU A 838 -19.06 12.94 -51.66
N LEU A 839 -19.43 12.27 -50.54
CA LEU A 839 -20.80 12.37 -49.99
C LEU A 839 -20.79 12.20 -48.46
N ARG A 840 -21.92 12.50 -47.79
CA ARG A 840 -21.95 12.98 -46.39
C ARG A 840 -22.57 12.01 -45.37
N GLN A 841 -21.91 11.91 -44.20
CA GLN A 841 -22.43 11.86 -42.82
C GLN A 841 -23.53 10.83 -42.38
N PRO A 842 -23.69 10.55 -41.06
CA PRO A 842 -24.21 9.27 -40.59
C PRO A 842 -25.70 9.23 -40.18
N PRO A 843 -26.32 8.03 -40.16
CA PRO A 843 -27.69 7.79 -39.69
C PRO A 843 -27.80 7.58 -38.16
N SER A 844 -29.03 7.49 -37.66
CA SER A 844 -29.42 7.38 -36.24
C SER A 844 -29.98 5.99 -35.86
N LYS A 845 -30.36 5.79 -34.58
CA LYS A 845 -30.61 4.47 -33.98
C LYS A 845 -32.07 3.96 -34.14
N PRO A 846 -32.29 2.68 -34.50
CA PRO A 846 -33.57 1.96 -34.39
C PRO A 846 -33.81 1.37 -32.97
N PRO A 847 -34.98 0.75 -32.68
CA PRO A 847 -35.54 0.68 -31.33
C PRO A 847 -35.23 -0.59 -30.50
N ARG A 848 -35.66 -0.60 -29.22
CA ARG A 848 -35.55 -1.74 -28.30
C ARG A 848 -36.76 -2.68 -28.37
N THR A 849 -36.55 -3.94 -28.69
CA THR A 849 -37.38 -5.06 -28.22
C THR A 849 -37.01 -5.40 -26.76
N ALA A 850 -37.99 -5.84 -25.96
CA ALA A 850 -37.75 -6.21 -24.56
C ALA A 850 -37.29 -7.67 -24.44
N VAL A 851 -36.09 -7.90 -23.93
CA VAL A 851 -35.56 -9.23 -23.59
C VAL A 851 -35.84 -9.52 -22.11
N GLN A 852 -36.50 -10.64 -21.83
CA GLN A 852 -36.73 -11.15 -20.47
C GLN A 852 -35.41 -11.68 -19.88
N PRO A 853 -35.05 -11.37 -18.62
CA PRO A 853 -33.81 -11.84 -18.01
C PRO A 853 -33.91 -13.31 -17.53
N THR A 854 -32.98 -14.15 -17.96
CA THR A 854 -32.87 -15.55 -17.51
C THR A 854 -32.25 -15.64 -16.10
N PRO A 855 -32.76 -16.45 -15.16
CA PRO A 855 -32.21 -16.57 -13.80
C PRO A 855 -30.82 -17.21 -13.77
N THR A 856 -30.01 -16.84 -12.77
CA THR A 856 -28.63 -17.34 -12.58
C THR A 856 -28.55 -18.67 -11.81
N ALA A 857 -29.70 -19.26 -11.43
CA ALA A 857 -29.83 -20.60 -10.85
C ALA A 857 -31.25 -21.17 -11.07
N GLU A 858 -31.37 -22.49 -11.24
CA GLU A 858 -32.63 -23.22 -11.48
C GLU A 858 -33.47 -23.46 -10.21
N LEU A 859 -33.70 -22.37 -9.47
CA LEU A 859 -34.49 -22.37 -8.24
C LEU A 859 -35.98 -22.13 -8.55
N ASP A 860 -36.86 -22.72 -7.75
CA ASP A 860 -38.26 -22.30 -7.72
C ASP A 860 -38.37 -20.86 -7.17
N ARG A 861 -39.03 -19.98 -7.92
CA ARG A 861 -39.24 -18.56 -7.58
C ARG A 861 -40.70 -18.23 -7.25
N SER A 862 -41.59 -19.23 -7.27
CA SER A 862 -43.04 -19.05 -7.17
C SER A 862 -43.47 -18.40 -5.84
N GLU A 863 -42.70 -18.64 -4.76
CA GLU A 863 -42.94 -18.08 -3.42
C GLU A 863 -41.74 -17.26 -2.88
N ASP A 864 -40.79 -16.87 -3.73
CA ASP A 864 -39.55 -16.20 -3.29
C ASP A 864 -39.76 -14.69 -3.05
N SER A 865 -40.03 -14.32 -1.79
CA SER A 865 -40.26 -12.94 -1.35
C SER A 865 -39.08 -12.00 -1.63
N VAL A 866 -37.84 -12.49 -1.65
CA VAL A 866 -36.65 -11.68 -1.94
C VAL A 866 -36.57 -11.41 -3.43
N TYR A 867 -36.76 -12.44 -4.26
CA TYR A 867 -36.83 -12.30 -5.72
C TYR A 867 -37.89 -11.29 -6.14
N GLN A 868 -39.11 -11.37 -5.59
CA GLN A 868 -40.18 -10.41 -5.92
C GLN A 868 -39.80 -8.97 -5.52
N CYS A 869 -39.23 -8.77 -4.33
CA CYS A 869 -38.80 -7.45 -3.88
C CYS A 869 -37.64 -6.87 -4.73
N VAL A 870 -36.72 -7.71 -5.21
CA VAL A 870 -35.66 -7.29 -6.16
C VAL A 870 -36.25 -6.88 -7.50
N MET A 871 -37.22 -7.67 -8.02
CA MET A 871 -37.88 -7.34 -9.28
C MET A 871 -38.70 -6.04 -9.19
N ASP A 872 -39.36 -5.78 -8.05
CA ASP A 872 -40.01 -4.48 -7.81
C ASP A 872 -39.00 -3.33 -7.71
N VAL A 873 -37.83 -3.50 -7.06
CA VAL A 873 -36.74 -2.50 -7.06
C VAL A 873 -36.26 -2.17 -8.48
N VAL A 874 -35.98 -3.19 -9.30
CA VAL A 874 -35.58 -3.01 -10.71
C VAL A 874 -36.68 -2.29 -11.51
N LYS A 875 -37.94 -2.70 -11.33
CA LYS A 875 -39.12 -2.12 -12.00
C LYS A 875 -39.33 -0.64 -11.65
N VAL A 876 -39.17 -0.24 -10.39
CA VAL A 876 -39.29 1.19 -10.00
C VAL A 876 -38.08 2.02 -10.43
N VAL A 877 -36.89 1.43 -10.56
CA VAL A 877 -35.72 2.09 -11.18
C VAL A 877 -35.91 2.28 -12.70
N VAL A 878 -36.52 1.30 -13.39
CA VAL A 878 -36.92 1.44 -14.79
C VAL A 878 -38.01 2.51 -14.97
N GLN A 879 -38.98 2.58 -14.05
CA GLN A 879 -40.01 3.62 -14.08
C GLN A 879 -39.43 5.02 -13.82
N LEU A 880 -38.61 5.18 -12.77
CA LEU A 880 -37.83 6.39 -12.47
C LEU A 880 -37.08 6.92 -13.71
N LYS A 881 -36.47 6.01 -14.48
CA LYS A 881 -35.74 6.31 -15.71
C LYS A 881 -36.63 6.79 -16.86
N ASN A 882 -37.89 6.38 -16.91
CA ASN A 882 -38.87 6.89 -17.86
C ASN A 882 -39.36 8.28 -17.42
N ASP A 883 -39.75 8.40 -16.14
CA ASP A 883 -40.36 9.59 -15.55
C ASP A 883 -39.45 10.82 -15.51
N ILE A 884 -38.13 10.66 -15.27
CA ILE A 884 -37.16 11.77 -15.21
C ILE A 884 -37.11 12.58 -16.52
N ASN A 885 -37.48 11.98 -17.65
CA ASN A 885 -37.47 12.67 -18.96
C ASN A 885 -38.69 13.58 -19.17
N THR A 886 -39.79 13.34 -18.45
CA THR A 886 -41.06 14.06 -18.59
C THR A 886 -41.39 14.95 -17.39
N LEU A 887 -40.97 14.56 -16.17
CA LEU A 887 -41.21 15.31 -14.95
C LEU A 887 -40.37 16.60 -14.84
N PRO A 888 -40.93 17.68 -14.26
CA PRO A 888 -40.13 18.81 -13.80
C PRO A 888 -39.25 18.40 -12.62
N SER A 889 -38.15 19.12 -12.42
CA SER A 889 -37.14 18.75 -11.41
C SER A 889 -37.66 18.79 -9.97
N THR A 890 -38.68 19.60 -9.68
CA THR A 890 -39.37 19.61 -8.38
C THR A 890 -39.87 18.22 -7.97
N ASP A 891 -40.31 17.42 -8.94
CA ASP A 891 -41.16 16.26 -8.71
C ASP A 891 -40.36 14.95 -8.64
N TYR A 892 -39.05 14.98 -8.98
CA TYR A 892 -38.12 13.85 -8.89
C TYR A 892 -38.09 13.17 -7.50
N ILE A 893 -38.47 13.91 -6.45
CA ILE A 893 -38.63 13.40 -5.08
C ILE A 893 -39.63 12.24 -5.01
N SER A 894 -40.70 12.26 -5.82
CA SER A 894 -41.75 11.23 -5.78
C SER A 894 -41.24 9.88 -6.32
N PRO A 895 -40.72 9.77 -7.56
CA PRO A 895 -40.07 8.54 -8.04
C PRO A 895 -38.93 8.02 -7.15
N VAL A 896 -38.03 8.89 -6.65
CA VAL A 896 -36.91 8.46 -5.79
C VAL A 896 -37.40 7.95 -4.43
N LYS A 897 -38.49 8.52 -3.88
CA LYS A 897 -39.14 7.98 -2.68
C LYS A 897 -39.73 6.59 -2.92
N THR A 898 -40.28 6.32 -4.12
CA THR A 898 -40.76 4.99 -4.52
C THR A 898 -39.63 3.97 -4.60
N VAL A 899 -38.44 4.34 -5.12
CA VAL A 899 -37.25 3.47 -5.05
C VAL A 899 -36.86 3.16 -3.61
N GLY A 900 -36.83 4.16 -2.72
CA GLY A 900 -36.52 3.96 -1.30
C GLY A 900 -37.54 3.09 -0.55
N LEU A 901 -38.82 3.15 -0.92
CA LEU A 901 -39.87 2.27 -0.39
C LEU A 901 -39.67 0.81 -0.84
N SER A 902 -39.40 0.58 -2.13
CA SER A 902 -39.16 -0.77 -2.64
C SER A 902 -37.88 -1.39 -2.05
N LEU A 903 -36.80 -0.61 -1.90
CA LEU A 903 -35.57 -1.07 -1.27
C LEU A 903 -35.79 -1.42 0.22
N ARG A 904 -36.63 -0.67 0.94
CA ARG A 904 -36.97 -1.01 2.33
C ARG A 904 -37.71 -2.35 2.43
N ASN A 905 -38.63 -2.63 1.50
CA ASN A 905 -39.31 -3.92 1.46
C ASN A 905 -38.33 -5.07 1.17
N LEU A 906 -37.36 -4.85 0.27
CA LEU A 906 -36.28 -5.81 0.00
C LEU A 906 -35.41 -6.07 1.25
N ILE A 907 -34.99 -5.03 1.96
CA ILE A 907 -34.19 -5.17 3.19
C ILE A 907 -34.96 -5.98 4.23
N ASN A 908 -36.22 -5.65 4.52
CA ASN A 908 -37.07 -6.41 5.44
C ASN A 908 -37.17 -7.90 5.02
N SER A 909 -37.43 -8.17 3.74
CA SER A 909 -37.56 -9.54 3.19
C SER A 909 -36.28 -10.37 3.30
N VAL A 910 -35.11 -9.72 3.37
CA VAL A 910 -33.83 -10.36 3.66
C VAL A 910 -33.60 -10.50 5.16
N ASP A 911 -34.01 -9.52 5.97
CA ASP A 911 -33.94 -9.57 7.44
C ASP A 911 -34.79 -10.71 8.03
N ASP A 912 -35.96 -11.00 7.43
CA ASP A 912 -36.81 -12.14 7.81
C ASP A 912 -36.13 -13.50 7.54
N ILE A 913 -35.30 -13.59 6.50
CA ILE A 913 -34.58 -14.84 6.13
C ILE A 913 -33.24 -14.95 6.86
N LEU A 914 -32.56 -13.83 7.12
CA LEU A 914 -31.22 -13.78 7.73
C LEU A 914 -31.07 -14.73 8.93
N PRO A 915 -31.96 -14.77 9.95
CA PRO A 915 -31.87 -15.70 11.07
C PRO A 915 -31.62 -17.16 10.68
N THR A 916 -32.25 -17.64 9.59
CA THR A 916 -32.19 -19.03 9.11
C THR A 916 -30.86 -19.41 8.44
N LEU A 917 -30.03 -18.42 8.06
CA LEU A 917 -28.80 -18.65 7.29
C LEU A 917 -27.56 -18.87 8.18
N HIS A 918 -26.56 -19.56 7.64
CA HIS A 918 -25.30 -19.82 8.35
C HIS A 918 -24.51 -18.53 8.66
N VAL A 919 -23.83 -18.50 9.81
CA VAL A 919 -23.19 -17.29 10.37
C VAL A 919 -22.15 -16.67 9.42
N SER A 920 -21.41 -17.49 8.67
CA SER A 920 -20.43 -17.01 7.68
C SER A 920 -21.04 -16.18 6.54
N CYS A 921 -22.29 -16.47 6.16
CA CYS A 921 -22.99 -15.77 5.08
C CYS A 921 -23.74 -14.52 5.58
N LYS A 922 -24.04 -14.44 6.89
CA LYS A 922 -24.70 -13.26 7.48
C LYS A 922 -23.87 -12.00 7.29
N THR A 923 -22.56 -12.06 7.55
CA THR A 923 -21.65 -10.90 7.38
C THR A 923 -21.50 -10.43 5.92
N GLU A 924 -21.64 -11.35 4.95
CA GLU A 924 -21.61 -11.05 3.51
C GLU A 924 -22.89 -10.31 3.10
N ILE A 925 -24.05 -10.85 3.46
CA ILE A 925 -25.38 -10.29 3.18
C ILE A 925 -25.57 -8.93 3.87
N GLU A 926 -25.19 -8.80 5.15
CA GLU A 926 -25.19 -7.52 5.88
C GLU A 926 -24.29 -6.46 5.21
N GLY A 927 -23.18 -6.87 4.60
CA GLY A 927 -22.30 -5.99 3.84
C GLY A 927 -23.01 -5.38 2.63
N THR A 928 -23.71 -6.22 1.86
CA THR A 928 -24.48 -5.79 0.69
C THR A 928 -25.73 -4.97 1.07
N GLN A 929 -26.40 -5.26 2.19
CA GLN A 929 -27.44 -4.39 2.74
C GLN A 929 -26.90 -3.00 3.11
N LYS A 930 -25.70 -2.92 3.70
CA LYS A 930 -25.03 -1.63 4.04
C LYS A 930 -24.62 -0.86 2.77
N LEU A 931 -24.21 -1.57 1.70
CA LEU A 931 -23.95 -0.99 0.38
C LEU A 931 -25.22 -0.34 -0.21
N LEU A 932 -26.33 -1.06 -0.29
CA LEU A 932 -27.58 -0.53 -0.87
C LEU A 932 -28.12 0.72 -0.14
N ASN A 933 -27.93 0.82 1.18
CA ASN A 933 -28.27 2.02 1.95
C ASN A 933 -27.40 3.23 1.56
N LYS A 934 -26.12 3.01 1.24
CA LYS A 934 -25.20 4.03 0.71
C LYS A 934 -25.60 4.44 -0.72
N ASP A 935 -26.01 3.49 -1.56
CA ASP A 935 -26.40 3.79 -2.96
C ASP A 935 -27.72 4.58 -3.03
N LEU A 936 -28.67 4.31 -2.12
CA LEU A 936 -29.87 5.14 -1.97
C LEU A 936 -29.51 6.57 -1.51
N ALA A 937 -28.54 6.71 -0.60
CA ALA A 937 -28.06 8.03 -0.17
C ALA A 937 -27.38 8.80 -1.31
N GLU A 938 -26.60 8.12 -2.17
CA GLU A 938 -25.99 8.72 -3.36
C GLU A 938 -27.05 9.07 -4.42
N LEU A 939 -28.06 8.24 -4.65
CA LEU A 939 -29.20 8.57 -5.50
C LEU A 939 -29.94 9.83 -5.04
N ILE A 940 -30.20 9.96 -3.73
CA ILE A 940 -30.80 11.16 -3.13
C ILE A 940 -29.87 12.38 -3.26
N SER A 941 -28.56 12.19 -3.14
CA SER A 941 -27.54 13.23 -3.37
C SER A 941 -27.56 13.75 -4.82
N LYS A 942 -27.51 12.84 -5.80
CA LYS A 942 -27.57 13.17 -7.23
C LYS A 942 -28.92 13.75 -7.66
N MET A 943 -30.02 13.30 -7.06
CA MET A 943 -31.34 13.91 -7.24
C MET A 943 -31.31 15.39 -6.80
N ARG A 944 -30.84 15.69 -5.58
CA ARG A 944 -30.72 17.08 -5.09
C ARG A 944 -29.82 17.94 -5.99
N LEU A 945 -28.73 17.36 -6.50
CA LEU A 945 -27.84 18.04 -7.45
C LEU A 945 -28.54 18.35 -8.78
N ALA A 946 -29.35 17.43 -9.31
CA ALA A 946 -30.17 17.64 -10.51
C ALA A 946 -31.29 18.67 -10.28
N GLN A 947 -31.84 18.76 -9.07
CA GLN A 947 -32.79 19.81 -8.69
C GLN A 947 -32.15 21.20 -8.66
N GLN A 948 -30.98 21.33 -8.02
CA GLN A 948 -30.26 22.60 -7.91
C GLN A 948 -29.78 23.13 -9.27
N ASN A 949 -29.34 22.24 -10.17
CA ASN A 949 -28.79 22.61 -11.49
C ASN A 949 -29.82 22.63 -12.63
N ALA A 950 -31.11 22.51 -12.32
CA ALA A 950 -32.21 22.30 -13.29
C ALA A 950 -32.41 23.42 -14.33
N ILE A 951 -31.84 24.61 -14.08
CA ILE A 951 -31.87 25.80 -14.96
C ILE A 951 -30.50 26.15 -15.55
N THR A 952 -29.50 25.28 -15.38
CA THR A 952 -28.12 25.49 -15.85
C THR A 952 -27.81 24.63 -17.08
N SER A 953 -26.69 24.92 -17.75
CA SER A 953 -26.13 24.05 -18.81
C SER A 953 -25.77 22.63 -18.33
N LEU A 954 -25.65 22.40 -17.03
CA LEU A 954 -25.30 21.09 -16.45
C LEU A 954 -26.51 20.17 -16.23
N LYS A 955 -27.74 20.64 -16.49
CA LYS A 955 -29.01 19.94 -16.24
C LYS A 955 -29.02 18.47 -16.69
N GLU A 956 -28.64 18.21 -17.93
CA GLU A 956 -28.71 16.86 -18.52
C GLU A 956 -27.58 15.94 -18.02
N GLU A 957 -26.42 16.50 -17.66
CA GLU A 957 -25.34 15.73 -17.01
C GLU A 957 -25.71 15.38 -15.55
N CYS A 958 -26.34 16.29 -14.81
CA CYS A 958 -26.84 15.99 -13.46
C CYS A 958 -27.95 14.93 -13.48
N LYS A 959 -28.89 14.98 -14.44
CA LYS A 959 -29.88 13.92 -14.70
C LYS A 959 -29.20 12.58 -14.98
N LYS A 960 -28.21 12.55 -15.89
CA LYS A 960 -27.45 11.36 -16.28
C LYS A 960 -26.74 10.72 -15.08
N GLN A 961 -26.18 11.53 -14.16
CA GLN A 961 -25.57 11.02 -12.93
C GLN A 961 -26.61 10.46 -11.93
N MET A 962 -27.79 11.09 -11.81
CA MET A 962 -28.91 10.52 -11.02
C MET A 962 -29.38 9.17 -11.58
N LEU A 963 -29.49 9.06 -12.91
CA LEU A 963 -29.84 7.78 -13.58
C LEU A 963 -28.74 6.72 -13.44
N ALA A 964 -27.47 7.11 -13.41
CA ALA A 964 -26.35 6.19 -13.15
C ALA A 964 -26.41 5.63 -11.72
N ALA A 965 -26.62 6.49 -10.71
CA ALA A 965 -26.78 6.05 -9.31
C ALA A 965 -27.97 5.10 -9.13
N ALA A 966 -29.11 5.38 -9.77
CA ALA A 966 -30.27 4.49 -9.74
C ALA A 966 -29.99 3.12 -10.39
N HIS A 967 -29.21 3.10 -11.49
CA HIS A 967 -28.83 1.87 -12.17
C HIS A 967 -27.84 1.03 -11.35
N THR A 968 -26.92 1.66 -10.61
CA THR A 968 -26.04 0.99 -9.65
C THR A 968 -26.85 0.30 -8.55
N LEU A 969 -27.76 1.04 -7.89
CA LEU A 969 -28.65 0.49 -6.87
C LEU A 969 -29.45 -0.74 -7.36
N ALA A 970 -29.94 -0.72 -8.61
CA ALA A 970 -30.63 -1.87 -9.19
C ALA A 970 -29.70 -3.07 -9.49
N MET A 971 -28.43 -2.82 -9.85
CA MET A 971 -27.43 -3.88 -10.02
C MET A 971 -27.07 -4.52 -8.68
N ASP A 972 -26.83 -3.71 -7.64
CA ASP A 972 -26.47 -4.22 -6.32
C ASP A 972 -27.65 -4.88 -5.60
N ALA A 973 -28.89 -4.54 -5.95
CA ALA A 973 -30.08 -5.28 -5.53
C ALA A 973 -30.14 -6.69 -6.17
N LYS A 974 -29.63 -6.87 -7.39
CA LYS A 974 -29.41 -8.21 -7.98
C LYS A 974 -28.24 -8.93 -7.31
N ASN A 975 -27.13 -8.24 -7.04
CA ASN A 975 -25.98 -8.83 -6.34
C ASN A 975 -26.37 -9.37 -4.95
N LEU A 976 -27.29 -8.68 -4.24
CA LEU A 976 -27.90 -9.17 -3.00
C LEU A 976 -28.70 -10.48 -3.20
N LEU A 977 -29.48 -10.59 -4.28
CA LEU A 977 -30.21 -11.81 -4.62
C LEU A 977 -29.26 -12.98 -4.87
N ASP A 978 -28.24 -12.77 -5.71
CA ASP A 978 -27.26 -13.79 -6.07
C ASP A 978 -26.44 -14.26 -4.84
N ALA A 979 -26.22 -13.38 -3.85
CA ALA A 979 -25.60 -13.73 -2.56
C ALA A 979 -26.55 -14.50 -1.62
N VAL A 980 -27.82 -14.09 -1.54
CA VAL A 980 -28.86 -14.79 -0.76
C VAL A 980 -29.11 -16.20 -1.31
N ASP A 981 -29.13 -16.37 -2.64
CA ASP A 981 -29.31 -17.67 -3.27
C ASP A 981 -28.11 -18.60 -3.07
N GLN A 982 -26.88 -18.07 -3.15
CA GLN A 982 -25.70 -18.84 -2.74
C GLN A 982 -25.76 -19.26 -1.27
N ALA A 983 -26.23 -18.40 -0.37
CA ALA A 983 -26.41 -18.74 1.04
C ALA A 983 -27.50 -19.80 1.26
N ARG A 984 -28.62 -19.74 0.52
CA ARG A 984 -29.69 -20.77 0.52
C ARG A 984 -29.17 -22.12 0.03
N VAL A 985 -28.41 -22.15 -1.07
CA VAL A 985 -27.78 -23.38 -1.61
C VAL A 985 -26.77 -23.97 -0.62
N ARG A 986 -25.85 -23.14 -0.07
CA ARG A 986 -24.89 -23.58 0.97
C ARG A 986 -25.55 -24.09 2.25
N SER A 987 -26.83 -23.75 2.50
CA SER A 987 -27.60 -24.14 3.69
C SER A 987 -28.59 -25.30 3.44
N ASN A 988 -28.61 -25.90 2.24
CA ASN A 988 -29.62 -26.88 1.80
C ASN A 988 -31.08 -26.39 1.91
N LEU A 989 -31.31 -25.06 1.80
CA LEU A 989 -32.64 -24.45 1.84
C LEU A 989 -33.23 -24.17 0.44
N ALA A 990 -32.54 -24.61 -0.61
CA ALA A 990 -32.95 -24.43 -2.00
C ALA A 990 -34.06 -25.43 -2.41
N LYS A 991 -35.23 -24.93 -2.81
CA LYS A 991 -36.22 -25.72 -3.56
C LYS A 991 -35.79 -25.82 -5.03
N PRO A 992 -35.52 -27.01 -5.60
CA PRO A 992 -35.43 -27.16 -7.06
C PRO A 992 -36.80 -26.90 -7.68
N ARG A 993 -36.83 -26.52 -8.97
CA ARG A 993 -38.09 -26.37 -9.72
C ARG A 993 -38.88 -27.70 -9.77
N PRO A 994 -40.22 -27.66 -9.67
CA PRO A 994 -41.06 -28.75 -10.15
C PRO A 994 -40.84 -28.98 -11.66
N GLU A 995 -40.80 -30.23 -12.11
CA GLU A 995 -40.81 -30.56 -13.53
C GLU A 995 -42.20 -30.24 -14.13
N ASP A 996 -42.22 -29.49 -15.23
CA ASP A 996 -43.46 -28.98 -15.84
C ASP A 996 -44.09 -30.05 -16.76
N PRO A 997 -45.28 -30.61 -16.44
CA PRO A 997 -45.79 -31.84 -17.08
C PRO A 997 -46.10 -31.76 -18.58
N ASN A 998 -46.04 -30.57 -19.18
CA ASN A 998 -46.47 -30.31 -20.56
C ASN A 998 -45.32 -30.08 -21.57
N SER A 999 -44.05 -30.26 -21.18
CA SER A 999 -42.89 -30.02 -22.05
C SER A 999 -42.60 -31.16 -23.08
N LEU A 1000 -43.66 -31.76 -23.63
CA LEU A 1000 -43.61 -32.86 -24.62
C LEU A 1000 -44.54 -32.62 -25.82
N THR A 1001 -44.46 -31.43 -26.42
CA THR A 1001 -44.97 -31.13 -27.77
C THR A 1001 -43.99 -30.23 -28.52
N ASP A 1002 -43.76 -30.57 -29.79
CA ASP A 1002 -42.91 -29.93 -30.82
C ASP A 1002 -41.38 -29.93 -30.56
#